data_AF-A0A813HRY0-F1
#
_entry.id   AF-A0A813HRY0-F1
#
_cell.length_a   1.000
_cell.length_b   1.000
_cell.length_c   1.000
_cell.angle_alpha   90.00
_cell.angle_beta   90.00
_cell.angle_gamma   90.00
#
_symmetry.space_group_name_H-M   'P 1'
#
loop_
_entity.id
_entity.type
_entity.pdbx_description
1 polymer ?
#
loop_
_entity_poly.entity_id
_entity_poly.type
_entity_poly.pdbx_seq_one_letter_code
_entity_poly.pdbx_strand_id
1 'polypeptide(L)'
;MAANGQRGGSAGSDGERRAGEARTPVWVYGINDHLDIATEIPQTFKPSGSLRSDCRALCGEFGAAPHPSFKIKRKPAPVERGAMLQRRPSKLEGLPSTPVPPTPQGHPDGQPIPEGPLMSIRSTLMDRTSMCVLSLALPHAVGMKVLCFSDANLDCEMLRLLRIGLSGACSLESLQIEWNIMDLPLPAAEDSEVLPADVDDHPIQRLSSELLPPEPRGGQFLQRKGSSGNQGAQIEGSDAGAASSKGEASLLNGPGHARLNLDLEARERRRYTMQSHRNLRSFREWIEMLHGSLEAAWQQLQCGKADLDLSLSAGEFHETLSEHLSISGPQVLEIFEVLDGPDYVEGQGRTSLAMLRAALEGLPEEAIKDDPNDPIGVSIAHLLDGDSVIESLSLRACALTRQELVPVSAALCRCPWQLRILNLYDNRICDYGATLLATVLDRYRGLQFLGLGRNRITDAGMESLCKPFEPVLLDEEAAKPFREGITQQQAEATAQEAAKQKAQATGFTSRQKRAPLCLVDELEEWPALRLADPRVEFDGDIRVVSPPIHDIESNIPEFRAAVPSGASCGIYEALELRDKDPARYLGKGVLIACKNVNELIAPKLFGKSVLAQDELDKMMYEELDASQNEWGWSKEKLGANAILAVSMAICRAAAACKNQTLYQRIAELSGKPTDKFVMPVPAFNVINGGSHAGNGLPVQEFMILPVGAASFREALQIGAEVYHTLKKVIQEKYGQDATNVGDEGGFAPNMVECDEALEVLMMAIEKSGHAGKIKLGTDVAASEFYDATTKKYDLYWKDKDKKGKQQMTTEELGNYFKAWTEKYPFVSIEDPFDQDDWDGYRSFTAMMGDKVQVVGDDLLVTNPKRIAKAMEGNEVACTALLLKVNQIGSVSEAIEACKMCQERGWGVMVSHRSGETEDCFIADLSVGLRAGQIKAGAPCRSERNAKYNQLLRIEEELGDRAVYA
;
A
#
# COMPACT_ATOMS: atom_id res chain seq x y z
N MET A 1 68.01 1.78 -29.01
CA MET A 1 68.81 1.68 -27.78
C MET A 1 67.82 1.29 -26.68
N ALA A 2 67.64 0.00 -26.37
CA ALA A 2 68.43 -0.75 -25.38
C ALA A 2 68.62 0.08 -24.09
N ALA A 3 68.29 -0.34 -22.88
CA ALA A 3 67.74 -1.58 -22.33
C ALA A 3 67.42 -1.31 -20.84
N ASN A 4 66.64 -2.21 -20.23
CA ASN A 4 66.58 -2.57 -18.79
C ASN A 4 66.15 -1.49 -17.78
N GLY A 5 65.25 -1.72 -16.82
CA GLY A 5 64.73 -2.97 -16.28
C GLY A 5 64.90 -3.01 -14.76
N GLN A 6 63.77 -2.89 -14.03
CA GLN A 6 63.45 -3.49 -12.71
C GLN A 6 64.40 -3.17 -11.52
N ARG A 7 63.96 -2.79 -10.31
CA ARG A 7 62.95 -3.43 -9.42
C ARG A 7 62.78 -2.65 -8.10
N GLY A 8 61.56 -2.71 -7.51
CA GLY A 8 61.23 -2.51 -6.07
C GLY A 8 61.09 -1.05 -5.62
N GLY A 9 60.04 -0.57 -4.96
CA GLY A 9 58.84 -1.15 -4.36
C GLY A 9 58.17 -0.07 -3.48
N SER A 10 56.87 -0.23 -3.22
CA SER A 10 55.97 0.52 -2.32
C SER A 10 55.63 1.99 -2.61
N ALA A 11 54.43 2.12 -3.19
CA ALA A 11 53.39 3.14 -3.11
C ALA A 11 53.53 4.34 -2.14
N GLY A 12 53.13 5.51 -2.65
CA GLY A 12 52.75 6.69 -1.87
C GLY A 12 52.70 7.99 -2.68
N SER A 13 51.98 8.01 -3.82
CA SER A 13 51.70 9.21 -4.65
C SER A 13 50.34 9.81 -4.23
N ASP A 14 50.32 11.05 -3.77
CA ASP A 14 50.02 12.29 -4.53
C ASP A 14 48.58 12.73 -4.20
N GLY A 15 48.28 14.00 -3.90
CA GLY A 15 48.89 15.22 -4.39
C GLY A 15 47.82 16.02 -5.15
N GLU A 16 47.01 16.75 -4.37
CA GLU A 16 46.19 17.94 -4.69
C GLU A 16 45.72 18.23 -6.13
N ARG A 17 44.41 18.50 -6.29
CA ARG A 17 43.88 19.72 -6.95
C ARG A 17 42.39 20.00 -6.70
N ARG A 18 42.14 21.06 -5.92
CA ARG A 18 41.17 22.18 -6.03
C ARG A 18 39.70 21.96 -6.49
N ALA A 19 38.81 22.29 -5.54
CA ALA A 19 37.66 23.22 -5.60
C ALA A 19 36.65 23.09 -6.75
N GLY A 20 35.50 22.51 -6.39
CA GLY A 20 34.24 22.50 -7.13
C GLY A 20 33.26 21.50 -6.51
N GLU A 21 33.01 21.59 -5.19
CA GLU A 21 32.02 20.74 -4.52
C GLU A 21 30.61 21.19 -4.91
N ALA A 22 30.12 20.68 -6.05
CA ALA A 22 28.70 20.44 -6.20
C ALA A 22 28.36 19.25 -5.29
N ARG A 23 27.81 19.55 -4.10
CA ARG A 23 27.25 18.53 -3.21
C ARG A 23 26.22 17.72 -3.99
N THR A 24 26.44 16.41 -4.01
CA THR A 24 25.51 15.41 -4.54
C THR A 24 24.15 15.57 -3.83
N PRO A 25 23.02 15.64 -4.54
CA PRO A 25 21.73 15.77 -3.89
C PRO A 25 21.44 14.56 -3.01
N VAL A 26 21.07 14.85 -1.76
CA VAL A 26 20.56 13.90 -0.76
C VAL A 26 19.17 13.45 -1.23
N TRP A 27 18.94 12.14 -1.28
CA TRP A 27 17.61 11.57 -1.52
C TRP A 27 17.24 10.66 -0.36
N VAL A 28 16.13 10.98 0.30
CA VAL A 28 15.35 10.08 1.16
C VAL A 28 13.90 10.26 0.71
N TYR A 29 13.18 9.16 0.45
CA TYR A 29 11.74 9.21 0.20
C TYR A 29 11.02 8.76 1.47
N GLY A 30 10.35 9.70 2.13
CA GLY A 30 9.57 9.47 3.36
C GLY A 30 9.96 10.47 4.45
N ILE A 31 9.06 11.44 4.68
CA ILE A 31 9.19 12.56 5.63
C ILE A 31 10.25 13.59 5.19
N ASN A 32 9.87 14.55 4.34
CA ASN A 32 10.64 15.77 4.11
C ASN A 32 10.26 16.88 5.12
N ASP A 33 9.88 16.53 6.36
CA ASP A 33 9.49 17.50 7.40
C ASP A 33 10.69 18.23 8.04
N HIS A 34 11.91 18.01 7.51
CA HIS A 34 13.16 18.57 8.05
C HIS A 34 13.94 19.42 7.04
N LEU A 35 13.32 19.78 5.91
CA LEU A 35 13.86 20.81 5.02
C LEU A 35 13.26 22.17 5.39
N ASP A 36 14.12 23.10 5.83
CA ASP A 36 13.73 24.51 5.99
C ASP A 36 13.23 25.02 4.64
N ILE A 37 11.92 25.24 4.55
CA ILE A 37 11.26 25.59 3.30
C ILE A 37 11.65 27.02 2.93
N ALA A 38 12.42 27.17 1.85
CA ALA A 38 12.62 28.48 1.23
C ALA A 38 11.26 29.00 0.73
N THR A 39 10.76 30.08 1.31
CA THR A 39 9.46 30.70 0.98
C THR A 39 9.54 31.73 -0.15
N GLU A 40 10.74 31.94 -0.71
CA GLU A 40 10.98 32.93 -1.75
C GLU A 40 11.43 32.27 -3.06
N ILE A 41 10.96 32.84 -4.17
CA ILE A 41 11.41 32.43 -5.51
C ILE A 41 12.90 32.82 -5.68
N PRO A 42 13.77 31.88 -6.09
CA PRO A 42 15.16 32.20 -6.38
C PRO A 42 15.28 33.30 -7.44
N GLN A 43 16.16 34.29 -7.23
CA GLN A 43 16.37 35.38 -8.21
C GLN A 43 16.81 34.90 -9.60
N THR A 44 17.35 33.69 -9.66
CA THR A 44 17.79 32.96 -10.86
C THR A 44 16.63 32.36 -11.65
N PHE A 45 15.47 32.16 -11.02
CA PHE A 45 14.31 31.51 -11.63
C PHE A 45 13.67 32.39 -12.70
N LYS A 46 13.46 31.81 -13.89
CA LYS A 46 12.76 32.45 -15.01
C LYS A 46 11.51 31.64 -15.35
N PRO A 47 10.31 32.15 -15.04
CA PRO A 47 9.08 31.43 -15.30
C PRO A 47 8.86 31.22 -16.81
N SER A 48 8.51 30.00 -17.17
CA SER A 48 8.20 29.59 -18.55
C SER A 48 6.73 29.74 -18.90
N GLY A 49 5.85 29.85 -17.90
CA GLY A 49 4.40 29.84 -18.09
C GLY A 49 3.79 28.43 -18.03
N SER A 50 4.61 27.38 -17.99
CA SER A 50 4.15 25.99 -17.90
C SER A 50 4.32 25.48 -16.49
N LEU A 51 3.21 25.18 -15.79
CA LEU A 51 3.25 24.74 -14.39
C LEU A 51 4.21 23.56 -14.17
N ARG A 52 4.18 22.53 -15.03
CA ARG A 52 5.10 21.39 -14.92
C ARG A 52 6.56 21.77 -15.11
N SER A 53 6.84 22.64 -16.08
CA SER A 53 8.19 23.10 -16.39
C SER A 53 8.73 23.99 -15.28
N ASP A 54 7.87 24.85 -14.73
CA ASP A 54 8.18 25.78 -13.66
C ASP A 54 8.38 25.07 -12.32
N CYS A 55 7.51 24.14 -11.94
CA CYS A 55 7.72 23.27 -10.78
C CYS A 55 9.04 22.50 -10.89
N ARG A 56 9.36 21.96 -12.07
CA ARG A 56 10.61 21.22 -12.29
C ARG A 56 11.85 22.13 -12.19
N ALA A 57 11.78 23.34 -12.75
CA ALA A 57 12.88 24.28 -12.67
C ALA A 57 13.11 24.75 -11.22
N LEU A 58 12.04 25.04 -10.47
CA LEU A 58 12.13 25.34 -9.04
C LEU A 58 12.69 24.17 -8.23
N CYS A 59 12.27 22.93 -8.49
CA CYS A 59 12.89 21.75 -7.88
C CYS A 59 14.40 21.71 -8.14
N GLY A 60 14.86 22.05 -9.35
CA GLY A 60 16.28 22.14 -9.68
C GLY A 60 17.04 23.20 -8.89
N GLU A 61 16.44 24.36 -8.67
CA GLU A 61 17.03 25.45 -7.87
C GLU A 61 17.05 25.12 -6.36
N PHE A 62 16.02 24.45 -5.85
CA PHE A 62 15.94 24.02 -4.45
C PHE A 62 16.69 22.71 -4.16
N GLY A 63 17.25 22.05 -5.17
CA GLY A 63 17.89 20.74 -5.01
C GLY A 63 16.91 19.60 -4.68
N ALA A 64 15.62 19.76 -4.98
CA ALA A 64 14.55 18.81 -4.71
C ALA A 64 14.14 18.00 -5.95
N ALA A 65 13.42 16.87 -5.79
CA ALA A 65 12.89 16.12 -6.95
C ALA A 65 11.59 16.75 -7.40
N PRO A 66 11.38 16.89 -8.71
CA PRO A 66 10.04 17.09 -9.21
C PRO A 66 9.18 15.86 -8.92
N HIS A 67 8.09 16.07 -8.16
CA HIS A 67 7.04 15.08 -7.98
C HIS A 67 6.63 14.46 -9.33
N PRO A 68 6.33 13.15 -9.43
CA PRO A 68 6.02 12.47 -10.69
C PRO A 68 4.97 13.18 -11.55
N SER A 69 3.97 13.80 -10.92
CA SER A 69 2.92 14.59 -11.60
C SER A 69 3.45 15.80 -12.38
N PHE A 70 4.64 16.32 -12.05
CA PHE A 70 5.29 17.45 -12.73
C PHE A 70 6.22 17.02 -13.87
N LYS A 71 6.38 15.72 -14.16
CA LYS A 71 7.21 15.25 -15.26
C LYS A 71 6.54 15.51 -16.62
N ILE A 72 7.29 16.08 -17.58
CA ILE A 72 6.85 16.34 -18.96
C ILE A 72 6.87 15.02 -19.76
N LYS A 73 5.74 14.65 -20.39
CA LYS A 73 5.68 13.49 -21.29
C LYS A 73 6.44 13.81 -22.60
N ARG A 74 7.54 13.11 -22.90
CA ARG A 74 8.29 13.28 -24.17
C ARG A 74 7.41 12.88 -25.37
N LYS A 75 7.33 13.74 -26.39
CA LYS A 75 6.84 13.34 -27.72
C LYS A 75 7.90 12.49 -28.45
N PRO A 76 7.52 11.45 -29.20
CA PRO A 76 8.45 10.71 -30.05
C PRO A 76 8.93 11.60 -31.22
N ALA A 77 10.20 11.47 -31.60
CA ALA A 77 10.84 12.29 -32.61
C ALA A 77 10.30 12.02 -34.04
N PRO A 78 10.26 13.01 -34.96
CA PRO A 78 9.79 12.80 -36.32
C PRO A 78 10.83 12.07 -37.17
N VAL A 79 10.40 11.06 -37.92
CA VAL A 79 11.22 10.35 -38.91
C VAL A 79 11.19 11.12 -40.23
N GLU A 80 12.35 11.59 -40.70
CA GLU A 80 12.51 12.14 -42.05
C GLU A 80 12.31 11.05 -43.11
N ARG A 81 11.39 11.26 -44.06
CA ARG A 81 11.30 10.45 -45.29
C ARG A 81 11.57 11.34 -46.51
N GLY A 82 12.68 11.04 -47.17
CA GLY A 82 13.05 11.58 -48.47
C GLY A 82 12.09 11.16 -49.59
N ALA A 83 12.12 11.97 -50.65
CA ALA A 83 11.21 12.00 -51.79
C ALA A 83 11.31 10.80 -52.75
N MET A 84 10.16 10.38 -53.29
CA MET A 84 9.89 9.95 -54.68
C MET A 84 8.37 9.64 -54.78
N LEU A 85 7.57 10.46 -55.49
CA LEU A 85 7.06 10.24 -56.88
C LEU A 85 6.34 8.88 -57.01
N GLN A 86 5.06 8.73 -57.43
CA GLN A 86 4.21 9.49 -58.34
C GLN A 86 2.73 9.07 -58.20
N ARG A 87 1.85 9.99 -58.58
CA ARG A 87 0.39 9.87 -58.68
C ARG A 87 -0.08 8.78 -59.66
N ARG A 88 -1.25 8.16 -59.36
CA ARG A 88 -2.29 7.84 -60.36
C ARG A 88 -3.70 8.08 -59.78
N PRO A 89 -4.69 8.56 -60.58
CA PRO A 89 -5.97 9.06 -60.09
C PRO A 89 -7.19 8.15 -60.34
N SER A 90 -8.22 8.39 -59.53
CA SER A 90 -9.68 8.28 -59.78
C SER A 90 -10.32 6.95 -60.19
N LYS A 91 -11.29 6.48 -59.40
CA LYS A 91 -12.74 6.53 -59.70
C LYS A 91 -13.52 5.69 -58.68
N LEU A 92 -14.42 6.31 -57.90
CA LEU A 92 -15.87 6.15 -58.06
C LEU A 92 -16.61 7.03 -57.04
N GLU A 93 -17.59 7.75 -57.56
CA GLU A 93 -18.43 8.75 -56.93
C GLU A 93 -19.64 8.12 -56.20
N GLY A 94 -20.19 8.87 -55.23
CA GLY A 94 -21.60 8.78 -54.86
C GLY A 94 -21.88 8.61 -53.37
N LEU A 95 -21.96 9.74 -52.63
CA LEU A 95 -23.02 10.07 -51.65
C LEU A 95 -22.71 11.44 -50.98
N PRO A 96 -23.75 12.22 -50.60
CA PRO A 96 -23.67 13.67 -50.41
C PRO A 96 -23.03 14.13 -49.10
N SER A 97 -22.33 15.26 -49.22
CA SER A 97 -21.64 16.03 -48.21
C SER A 97 -22.54 16.60 -47.10
N THR A 98 -22.12 16.43 -45.85
CA THR A 98 -22.41 17.37 -44.75
C THR A 98 -21.16 18.23 -44.48
N PRO A 99 -21.34 19.52 -44.11
CA PRO A 99 -20.28 20.53 -44.22
C PRO A 99 -19.22 20.38 -43.12
N VAL A 100 -17.97 20.31 -43.55
CA VAL A 100 -16.79 20.48 -42.70
C VAL A 100 -16.61 21.99 -42.43
N PRO A 101 -16.62 22.46 -41.18
CA PRO A 101 -16.19 23.82 -40.86
C PRO A 101 -14.66 23.94 -41.05
N PRO A 102 -14.17 25.12 -41.45
CA PRO A 102 -12.84 25.28 -42.04
C PRO A 102 -11.72 25.01 -41.03
N THR A 103 -10.71 24.28 -41.49
CA THR A 103 -9.39 24.24 -40.86
C THR A 103 -8.76 25.63 -40.93
N PRO A 104 -8.40 26.26 -39.79
CA PRO A 104 -7.57 27.46 -39.83
C PRO A 104 -6.14 27.06 -40.23
N GLN A 105 -5.65 27.74 -41.26
CA GLN A 105 -4.28 27.66 -41.73
C GLN A 105 -3.30 28.17 -40.64
N GLY A 106 -2.20 27.43 -40.49
CA GLY A 106 -0.86 27.89 -40.12
C GLY A 106 -0.67 28.92 -39.00
N HIS A 107 -0.02 28.49 -37.91
CA HIS A 107 0.93 29.34 -37.19
C HIS A 107 2.37 28.88 -37.49
N PRO A 108 3.29 29.80 -37.83
CA PRO A 108 4.70 29.52 -37.99
C PRO A 108 5.40 29.48 -36.61
N ASP A 109 6.56 28.82 -36.58
CA ASP A 109 7.56 28.83 -35.50
C ASP A 109 7.24 28.09 -34.18
N GLY A 110 7.75 26.86 -34.07
CA GLY A 110 8.65 26.47 -32.98
C GLY A 110 8.26 26.65 -31.51
N GLN A 111 6.98 26.69 -31.11
CA GLN A 111 6.60 26.75 -29.69
C GLN A 111 6.03 25.42 -29.13
N PRO A 112 6.31 25.09 -27.85
CA PRO A 112 5.75 23.92 -27.20
C PRO A 112 4.22 24.02 -27.11
N ILE A 113 3.57 22.87 -27.26
CA ILE A 113 2.11 22.74 -27.20
C ILE A 113 1.66 23.04 -25.77
N PRO A 114 0.67 23.92 -25.55
CA PRO A 114 0.12 24.13 -24.21
C PRO A 114 -0.43 22.81 -23.67
N GLU A 115 0.02 22.41 -22.48
CA GLU A 115 -0.66 21.37 -21.70
C GLU A 115 -2.09 21.87 -21.42
N GLY A 116 -3.10 20.98 -21.53
CA GLY A 116 -4.51 21.38 -21.48
C GLY A 116 -4.93 22.14 -20.21
N PRO A 117 -6.15 22.67 -20.15
CA PRO A 117 -6.61 23.52 -19.04
C PRO A 117 -6.75 22.79 -17.70
N LEU A 118 -6.51 21.48 -17.63
CA LEU A 118 -6.67 20.66 -16.43
C LEU A 118 -5.36 19.95 -16.08
N MET A 119 -4.96 20.08 -14.82
CA MET A 119 -3.95 19.25 -14.18
C MET A 119 -4.60 18.41 -13.08
N SER A 120 -4.40 17.10 -13.13
CA SER A 120 -4.82 16.18 -12.07
C SER A 120 -3.58 15.54 -11.44
N ILE A 121 -3.52 15.59 -10.11
CA ILE A 121 -2.52 15.00 -9.24
C ILE A 121 -3.25 13.88 -8.47
N ARG A 122 -2.85 12.64 -8.75
CA ARG A 122 -3.34 11.44 -8.07
C ARG A 122 -2.13 10.73 -7.47
N SER A 123 -1.99 10.73 -6.15
CA SER A 123 -0.92 10.02 -5.44
C SER A 123 -1.01 10.26 -3.93
N THR A 124 -0.92 9.21 -3.13
CA THR A 124 -0.80 9.27 -1.64
C THR A 124 0.54 9.84 -1.14
N LEU A 125 1.32 10.51 -2.00
CA LEU A 125 2.73 10.87 -1.76
C LEU A 125 3.03 12.35 -2.04
N MET A 126 2.01 13.22 -2.05
CA MET A 126 2.21 14.67 -2.14
C MET A 126 2.75 15.18 -0.80
N ASP A 127 4.00 15.65 -0.76
CA ASP A 127 4.63 16.15 0.46
C ASP A 127 4.63 17.70 0.53
N ARG A 128 4.95 18.26 1.71
CA ARG A 128 4.96 19.71 1.94
C ARG A 128 5.96 20.44 1.04
N THR A 129 7.08 19.80 0.73
CA THR A 129 8.09 20.34 -0.19
C THR A 129 7.52 20.47 -1.61
N SER A 130 6.86 19.43 -2.12
CA SER A 130 6.18 19.45 -3.42
C SER A 130 5.05 20.47 -3.44
N MET A 131 4.34 20.64 -2.32
CA MET A 131 3.29 21.65 -2.19
C MET A 131 3.83 23.08 -2.18
N CYS A 132 4.98 23.32 -1.52
CA CYS A 132 5.64 24.61 -1.58
C CYS A 132 6.15 24.92 -2.99
N VAL A 133 6.79 23.96 -3.67
CA VAL A 133 7.20 24.15 -5.06
C VAL A 133 6.00 24.47 -5.95
N LEU A 134 4.89 23.75 -5.76
CA LEU A 134 3.65 24.00 -6.47
C LEU A 134 3.13 25.42 -6.20
N SER A 135 3.12 25.87 -4.95
CA SER A 135 2.61 27.20 -4.59
C SER A 135 3.44 28.33 -5.19
N LEU A 136 4.76 28.17 -5.28
CA LEU A 136 5.63 29.16 -5.93
C LEU A 136 5.48 29.17 -7.46
N ALA A 137 5.12 28.04 -8.07
CA ALA A 137 4.93 27.94 -9.52
C ALA A 137 3.56 28.45 -10.00
N LEU A 138 2.51 28.29 -9.18
CA LEU A 138 1.12 28.62 -9.53
C LEU A 138 0.89 30.07 -10.04
N PRO A 139 1.48 31.12 -9.44
CA PRO A 139 1.34 32.51 -9.92
C PRO A 139 1.90 32.75 -11.32
N HIS A 140 2.75 31.84 -11.81
CA HIS A 140 3.41 31.95 -13.10
C HIS A 140 2.82 31.06 -14.17
N ALA A 141 1.96 30.11 -13.80
CA ALA A 141 1.31 29.21 -14.75
C ALA A 141 0.32 29.97 -15.64
N VAL A 142 0.41 29.73 -16.95
CA VAL A 142 -0.44 30.33 -17.98
C VAL A 142 -1.25 29.23 -18.66
N GLY A 143 -2.57 29.42 -18.76
CA GLY A 143 -3.47 28.54 -19.52
C GLY A 143 -3.98 27.32 -18.75
N MET A 144 -3.52 27.08 -17.51
CA MET A 144 -4.11 26.09 -16.61
C MET A 144 -5.31 26.71 -15.89
N LYS A 145 -6.45 26.02 -15.94
CA LYS A 145 -7.75 26.49 -15.40
C LYS A 145 -8.28 25.62 -14.28
N VAL A 146 -7.93 24.33 -14.26
CA VAL A 146 -8.41 23.36 -13.27
C VAL A 146 -7.23 22.61 -12.66
N LEU A 147 -7.21 22.51 -11.34
CA LEU A 147 -6.25 21.73 -10.57
C LEU A 147 -7.03 20.76 -9.69
N CYS A 148 -6.76 19.46 -9.85
CA CYS A 148 -7.46 18.40 -9.16
C CYS A 148 -6.47 17.57 -8.33
N PHE A 149 -6.74 17.43 -7.04
CA PHE A 149 -6.13 16.50 -6.11
C PHE A 149 -7.12 15.36 -5.83
N SER A 150 -6.68 14.12 -6.01
CA SER A 150 -7.43 12.92 -5.65
C SER A 150 -6.51 11.97 -4.88
N ASP A 151 -6.96 11.48 -3.72
CA ASP A 151 -6.21 10.56 -2.86
C ASP A 151 -4.79 11.08 -2.53
N ALA A 152 -4.68 12.35 -2.17
CA ALA A 152 -3.42 13.07 -2.02
C ALA A 152 -2.97 13.30 -0.56
N ASN A 153 -3.78 12.87 0.42
CA ASN A 153 -3.55 12.99 1.86
C ASN A 153 -3.11 14.39 2.32
N LEU A 154 -3.89 15.41 1.94
CA LEU A 154 -3.57 16.82 2.20
C LEU A 154 -3.84 17.21 3.67
N ASP A 155 -2.88 17.87 4.32
CA ASP A 155 -3.04 18.45 5.65
C ASP A 155 -3.36 19.97 5.60
N CYS A 156 -3.71 20.55 6.76
CA CYS A 156 -4.02 21.98 6.89
C CYS A 156 -2.87 22.90 6.43
N GLU A 157 -1.62 22.49 6.64
CA GLU A 157 -0.45 23.29 6.27
C GLU A 157 -0.21 23.25 4.76
N MET A 158 -0.45 22.11 4.10
CA MET A 158 -0.43 21.99 2.65
C MET A 158 -1.49 22.85 1.99
N LEU A 159 -2.69 22.96 2.58
CA LEU A 159 -3.72 23.89 2.09
C LEU A 159 -3.30 25.35 2.27
N ARG A 160 -2.65 25.68 3.39
CA ARG A 160 -2.07 27.00 3.63
C ARG A 160 -0.98 27.34 2.60
N LEU A 161 -0.10 26.39 2.30
CA LEU A 161 0.92 26.54 1.26
C LEU A 161 0.28 26.71 -0.12
N LEU A 162 -0.70 25.86 -0.47
CA LEU A 162 -1.43 25.95 -1.72
C LEU A 162 -2.08 27.33 -1.89
N ARG A 163 -2.69 27.85 -0.81
CA ARG A 163 -3.30 29.18 -0.79
C ARG A 163 -2.33 30.28 -1.23
N ILE A 164 -1.07 30.25 -0.78
CA ILE A 164 -0.05 31.26 -1.14
C ILE A 164 0.10 31.36 -2.67
N GLY A 165 -0.03 30.25 -3.39
CA GLY A 165 0.08 30.22 -4.85
C GLY A 165 -1.16 30.72 -5.60
N LEU A 166 -2.33 30.73 -4.95
CA LEU A 166 -3.60 31.18 -5.53
C LEU A 166 -3.75 32.72 -5.50
N SER A 167 -2.72 33.45 -5.90
CA SER A 167 -2.74 34.92 -5.93
C SER A 167 -3.35 35.48 -7.23
N GLY A 168 -3.59 36.79 -7.30
CA GLY A 168 -4.14 37.49 -8.48
C GLY A 168 -3.37 37.29 -9.80
N ALA A 169 -2.15 36.75 -9.77
CA ALA A 169 -1.37 36.40 -10.97
C ALA A 169 -1.64 34.97 -11.47
N CYS A 170 -2.23 34.10 -10.65
CA CYS A 170 -2.51 32.70 -11.00
C CYS A 170 -3.68 32.60 -12.00
N SER A 171 -3.54 31.75 -13.03
CA SER A 171 -4.59 31.56 -14.05
C SER A 171 -5.68 30.56 -13.67
N LEU A 172 -5.57 29.94 -12.50
CA LEU A 172 -6.44 28.87 -12.01
C LEU A 172 -7.85 29.40 -11.69
N GLU A 173 -8.87 28.73 -12.21
CA GLU A 173 -10.28 29.06 -11.96
C GLU A 173 -10.99 28.01 -11.10
N SER A 174 -10.54 26.75 -11.14
CA SER A 174 -11.19 25.64 -10.45
C SER A 174 -10.19 24.80 -9.67
N LEU A 175 -10.39 24.70 -8.36
CA LEU A 175 -9.67 23.80 -7.47
C LEU A 175 -10.58 22.64 -7.08
N GLN A 176 -10.11 21.42 -7.29
CA GLN A 176 -10.81 20.20 -6.91
C GLN A 176 -9.95 19.43 -5.92
N ILE A 177 -10.42 19.28 -4.69
CA ILE A 177 -9.87 18.41 -3.67
C ILE A 177 -10.93 17.34 -3.47
N GLU A 178 -10.70 16.15 -4.00
CA GLU A 178 -11.68 15.06 -3.99
C GLU A 178 -11.07 13.84 -3.31
N TRP A 179 -11.83 13.11 -2.50
CA TRP A 179 -11.33 11.90 -1.81
C TRP A 179 -10.09 12.18 -0.96
N ASN A 180 -10.13 13.26 -0.17
CA ASN A 180 -9.06 13.64 0.75
C ASN A 180 -9.68 13.92 2.12
N ILE A 181 -9.54 12.97 3.04
CA ILE A 181 -9.91 13.18 4.44
C ILE A 181 -8.90 14.16 5.04
N MET A 182 -9.39 15.21 5.70
CA MET A 182 -8.53 16.23 6.31
C MET A 182 -8.38 15.98 7.80
N ASP A 183 -7.13 15.92 8.26
CA ASP A 183 -6.80 15.80 9.68
C ASP A 183 -6.61 17.17 10.34
N LEU A 184 -6.91 17.23 11.64
CA LEU A 184 -6.52 18.37 12.47
C LEU A 184 -4.98 18.55 12.47
N PRO A 185 -4.48 19.80 12.57
CA PRO A 185 -3.07 20.04 12.72
C PRO A 185 -2.59 19.59 14.10
N LEU A 186 -1.28 19.36 14.21
CA LEU A 186 -0.63 19.06 15.47
C LEU A 186 -0.66 20.33 16.37
N PRO A 187 -1.16 20.27 17.62
CA PRO A 187 -1.21 21.42 18.54
C PRO A 187 0.16 22.09 18.72
N ALA A 188 0.24 23.36 19.14
CA ALA A 188 1.53 24.00 19.40
C ALA A 188 2.16 23.48 20.70
N ALA A 189 3.50 23.55 20.81
CA ALA A 189 4.24 23.14 22.01
C ALA A 189 3.90 23.97 23.27
N GLU A 190 3.35 25.17 23.08
CA GLU A 190 2.95 26.08 24.16
C GLU A 190 1.56 25.76 24.72
N ASP A 191 0.75 24.99 23.96
CA ASP A 191 -0.58 24.57 24.39
C ASP A 191 -0.55 23.31 25.28
N SER A 192 0.62 22.68 25.46
CA SER A 192 0.78 21.40 26.17
C SER A 192 0.86 21.52 27.71
N GLU A 193 0.84 22.73 28.28
CA GLU A 193 0.98 22.97 29.73
C GLU A 193 -0.33 22.83 30.55
N VAL A 194 -1.45 22.39 29.97
CA VAL A 194 -2.71 22.20 30.73
C VAL A 194 -3.28 20.80 30.53
N LEU A 195 -2.67 19.81 31.18
CA LEU A 195 -3.45 18.72 31.76
C LEU A 195 -3.74 19.12 33.22
N PRO A 196 -4.99 19.34 33.62
CA PRO A 196 -5.30 19.48 35.04
C PRO A 196 -4.84 18.20 35.74
N ALA A 197 -3.98 18.34 36.75
CA ALA A 197 -3.47 17.24 37.56
C ALA A 197 -4.54 16.54 38.42
N ASP A 198 -5.83 16.83 38.20
CA ASP A 198 -6.95 16.35 38.99
C ASP A 198 -8.17 16.09 38.08
N VAL A 199 -8.20 14.94 37.39
CA VAL A 199 -9.47 14.39 36.86
C VAL A 199 -9.54 12.90 37.21
N ASP A 200 -9.57 12.62 38.51
CA ASP A 200 -9.98 11.34 39.10
C ASP A 200 -11.51 11.11 39.02
N ASP A 201 -12.24 11.89 38.19
CA ASP A 201 -13.70 11.91 38.18
C ASP A 201 -14.29 11.84 36.75
N HIS A 202 -13.74 10.98 35.88
CA HIS A 202 -14.48 10.57 34.68
C HIS A 202 -15.51 9.49 35.07
N PRO A 203 -16.81 9.61 34.72
CA PRO A 203 -17.89 8.72 35.21
C PRO A 203 -17.76 7.23 34.85
N ILE A 204 -16.74 6.85 34.08
CA ILE A 204 -16.61 5.54 33.44
C ILE A 204 -15.74 4.57 34.27
N GLN A 205 -14.87 5.06 35.16
CA GLN A 205 -14.05 4.19 36.03
C GLN A 205 -14.86 3.48 37.13
N ARG A 206 -16.10 3.90 37.43
CA ARG A 206 -16.95 3.20 38.42
C ARG A 206 -17.52 1.88 37.89
N LEU A 207 -17.82 1.79 36.60
CA LEU A 207 -18.49 0.62 36.01
C LEU A 207 -17.57 -0.60 35.86
N SER A 208 -16.24 -0.41 35.76
CA SER A 208 -15.29 -1.52 35.62
C SER A 208 -15.07 -2.30 36.93
N SER A 209 -15.41 -1.70 38.09
CA SER A 209 -15.14 -2.29 39.41
C SER A 209 -16.25 -3.21 39.96
N GLU A 210 -17.47 -3.15 39.41
CA GLU A 210 -18.64 -3.90 39.93
C GLU A 210 -18.91 -5.25 39.21
N LEU A 211 -18.13 -5.61 38.18
CA LEU A 211 -18.44 -6.74 37.27
C LEU A 211 -17.59 -8.01 37.46
N LEU A 212 -16.83 -8.17 38.54
CA LEU A 212 -16.04 -9.40 38.81
C LEU A 212 -16.51 -10.18 40.06
N PRO A 213 -16.60 -11.53 40.02
CA PRO A 213 -17.03 -12.35 41.16
C PRO A 213 -15.94 -12.47 42.24
N PRO A 214 -16.28 -12.83 43.50
CA PRO A 214 -15.34 -12.77 44.63
C PRO A 214 -14.32 -13.91 44.60
N GLU A 215 -13.05 -13.57 44.82
CA GLU A 215 -11.96 -14.55 44.94
C GLU A 215 -12.06 -15.47 46.18
N PRO A 216 -11.58 -16.72 46.09
CA PRO A 216 -11.49 -17.61 47.24
C PRO A 216 -10.28 -17.28 48.14
N ARG A 217 -10.54 -17.34 49.45
CA ARG A 217 -9.58 -17.17 50.54
C ARG A 217 -8.48 -18.24 50.56
N GLY A 218 -7.24 -17.82 50.81
CA GLY A 218 -6.27 -18.63 51.57
C GLY A 218 -4.79 -18.45 51.20
N GLY A 219 -3.98 -17.99 52.16
CA GLY A 219 -2.51 -18.17 52.11
C GLY A 219 -1.68 -17.05 52.74
N GLN A 220 -1.64 -16.96 54.07
CA GLN A 220 -0.75 -16.09 54.85
C GLN A 220 0.73 -16.37 54.57
N PHE A 221 1.57 -15.33 54.44
CA PHE A 221 2.93 -15.34 55.02
C PHE A 221 3.43 -13.91 55.39
N LEU A 222 3.27 -13.61 56.68
CA LEU A 222 4.12 -12.85 57.62
C LEU A 222 5.05 -11.72 57.14
N GLN A 223 4.71 -10.50 57.58
CA GLN A 223 5.63 -9.39 57.85
C GLN A 223 6.68 -9.73 58.93
N ARG A 224 7.90 -9.18 58.82
CA ARG A 224 8.67 -8.69 59.98
C ARG A 224 9.71 -7.61 59.63
N LYS A 225 9.41 -6.40 60.12
CA LYS A 225 10.23 -5.30 60.70
C LYS A 225 11.77 -5.27 60.60
N GLY A 226 12.26 -4.06 60.30
CA GLY A 226 13.31 -3.32 61.03
C GLY A 226 13.35 -1.86 60.50
N SER A 227 12.92 -0.80 61.22
CA SER A 227 13.64 0.03 62.23
C SER A 227 15.14 0.20 61.91
N SER A 228 15.79 1.37 61.86
CA SER A 228 15.65 2.75 62.39
C SER A 228 16.84 3.53 61.78
N GLY A 229 16.85 4.80 61.38
CA GLY A 229 16.56 6.04 62.12
C GLY A 229 17.82 6.94 62.13
N ASN A 230 17.74 8.16 61.57
CA ASN A 230 18.44 9.42 61.93
C ASN A 230 18.23 10.45 60.79
N GLN A 231 17.52 11.56 61.00
CA GLN A 231 18.04 12.89 61.43
C GLN A 231 19.24 13.34 60.58
N GLY A 232 19.29 14.47 59.88
CA GLY A 232 18.49 15.69 59.79
C GLY A 232 19.47 16.83 59.45
N ALA A 233 19.09 17.79 58.59
CA ALA A 233 19.52 19.21 58.60
C ALA A 233 19.16 19.91 57.28
N GLN A 234 18.38 20.99 57.42
CA GLN A 234 18.19 22.05 56.44
C GLN A 234 19.41 22.98 56.42
N ILE A 235 19.75 23.55 55.25
CA ILE A 235 20.30 24.91 55.13
C ILE A 235 19.70 25.56 53.87
N GLU A 236 19.08 26.73 54.05
CA GLU A 236 18.57 27.67 53.03
C GLU A 236 19.64 28.69 52.58
N GLY A 237 19.39 29.29 51.42
CA GLY A 237 19.88 30.63 50.99
C GLY A 237 21.11 30.60 50.07
N SER A 238 21.30 31.47 49.06
CA SER A 238 20.55 32.58 48.47
C SER A 238 21.43 33.20 47.35
N ASP A 239 20.81 33.85 46.36
CA ASP A 239 21.31 34.92 45.48
C ASP A 239 22.31 34.70 44.31
N ALA A 240 21.73 34.83 43.10
CA ALA A 240 21.96 35.83 42.03
C ALA A 240 23.38 36.37 41.68
N GLY A 241 23.70 36.35 40.36
CA GLY A 241 24.39 37.48 39.71
C GLY A 241 25.46 37.22 38.62
N ALA A 242 25.08 37.48 37.37
CA ALA A 242 25.85 38.14 36.29
C ALA A 242 26.89 37.40 35.40
N ALA A 243 26.72 37.69 34.10
CA ALA A 243 27.41 37.28 32.88
C ALA A 243 28.94 37.60 32.77
N SER A 244 29.67 36.78 31.99
CA SER A 244 30.30 37.19 30.72
C SER A 244 31.09 36.06 30.01
N SER A 245 31.08 36.17 28.67
CA SER A 245 31.70 35.41 27.57
C SER A 245 33.04 34.66 27.76
N LYS A 246 33.14 33.44 27.18
CA LYS A 246 34.04 33.03 26.06
C LYS A 246 34.15 31.50 25.94
N GLY A 247 34.11 30.97 24.72
CA GLY A 247 34.74 29.68 24.36
C GLY A 247 33.81 28.65 23.74
N GLU A 248 34.03 28.37 22.46
CA GLU A 248 33.42 27.30 21.67
C GLU A 248 33.73 25.88 22.23
N ALA A 249 32.90 24.92 21.76
CA ALA A 249 33.05 23.46 21.81
C ALA A 249 32.51 22.69 23.03
N SER A 250 31.21 22.39 23.02
CA SER A 250 30.66 21.02 23.19
C SER A 250 29.12 21.08 23.26
N LEU A 251 28.43 20.71 22.18
CA LEU A 251 26.97 20.55 22.15
C LEU A 251 26.61 19.15 21.66
N LEU A 252 26.89 18.14 22.48
CA LEU A 252 26.25 16.82 22.39
C LEU A 252 26.16 16.29 23.81
N ASN A 253 24.93 16.04 24.28
CA ASN A 253 24.50 15.55 25.59
C ASN A 253 23.98 16.63 26.55
N GLY A 254 22.68 16.91 26.45
CA GLY A 254 21.89 17.61 27.47
C GLY A 254 20.43 17.13 27.51
N PRO A 255 19.67 17.36 28.60
CA PRO A 255 18.35 16.77 28.89
C PRO A 255 17.19 17.24 27.98
N GLY A 256 17.48 18.01 26.93
CA GLY A 256 16.49 18.64 26.07
C GLY A 256 15.78 17.67 25.11
N HIS A 257 16.44 16.60 24.66
CA HIS A 257 15.84 15.64 23.73
C HIS A 257 14.72 14.79 24.35
N ALA A 258 14.79 14.50 25.66
CA ALA A 258 13.73 13.80 26.36
C ALA A 258 12.47 14.67 26.53
N ARG A 259 12.63 15.98 26.79
CA ARG A 259 11.51 16.93 26.88
C ARG A 259 10.81 17.17 25.53
N LEU A 260 11.55 17.19 24.42
CA LEU A 260 11.00 17.38 23.08
C LEU A 260 10.19 16.17 22.58
N ASN A 261 10.61 14.94 22.90
CA ASN A 261 9.87 13.73 22.52
C ASN A 261 8.60 13.52 23.36
N LEU A 262 8.63 13.86 24.66
CA LEU A 262 7.45 13.88 25.54
C LEU A 262 6.39 14.90 25.08
N ASP A 263 6.82 16.00 24.46
CA ASP A 263 5.92 17.02 23.91
C ASP A 263 5.18 16.52 22.66
N LEU A 264 5.85 15.82 21.74
CA LEU A 264 5.24 15.37 20.47
C LEU A 264 4.16 14.30 20.66
N GLU A 265 4.40 13.27 21.48
CA GLU A 265 3.41 12.22 21.75
C GLU A 265 2.17 12.76 22.45
N ALA A 266 2.34 13.68 23.41
CA ALA A 266 1.24 14.34 24.08
C ALA A 266 0.39 15.16 23.10
N ARG A 267 1.04 15.87 22.17
CA ARG A 267 0.39 16.67 21.13
C ARG A 267 -0.33 15.79 20.11
N GLU A 268 0.24 14.66 19.71
CA GLU A 268 -0.41 13.66 18.85
C GLU A 268 -1.62 13.02 19.52
N ARG A 269 -1.50 12.62 20.80
CA ARG A 269 -2.63 12.07 21.56
C ARG A 269 -3.77 13.08 21.64
N ARG A 270 -3.45 14.34 21.90
CA ARG A 270 -4.44 15.42 21.90
C ARG A 270 -5.09 15.62 20.53
N ARG A 271 -4.30 15.60 19.45
CA ARG A 271 -4.82 15.67 18.06
C ARG A 271 -5.81 14.54 17.79
N TYR A 272 -5.46 13.31 18.17
CA TYR A 272 -6.31 12.13 18.06
C TYR A 272 -7.62 12.29 18.85
N THR A 273 -7.56 12.65 20.13
CA THR A 273 -8.76 12.86 20.96
C THR A 273 -9.67 13.93 20.37
N MET A 274 -9.09 15.04 19.88
CA MET A 274 -9.87 16.07 19.20
C MET A 274 -10.54 15.53 17.93
N GLN A 275 -9.84 14.74 17.11
CA GLN A 275 -10.39 14.12 15.91
C GLN A 275 -11.52 13.12 16.24
N SER A 276 -11.33 12.28 17.25
CA SER A 276 -12.34 11.34 17.77
C SER A 276 -13.61 12.05 18.22
N HIS A 277 -13.48 13.16 18.96
CA HIS A 277 -14.63 13.97 19.37
C HIS A 277 -15.40 14.56 18.18
N ARG A 278 -14.73 14.92 17.08
CA ARG A 278 -15.41 15.38 15.86
C ARG A 278 -16.24 14.27 15.22
N ASN A 279 -15.66 13.09 15.11
CA ASN A 279 -16.32 11.92 14.52
C ASN A 279 -17.55 11.52 15.34
N LEU A 280 -17.41 11.37 16.65
CA LEU A 280 -18.51 11.05 17.56
C LEU A 280 -19.62 12.09 17.55
N ARG A 281 -19.27 13.38 17.44
CA ARG A 281 -20.27 14.44 17.32
C ARG A 281 -21.05 14.34 16.02
N SER A 282 -20.34 14.20 14.89
CA SER A 282 -20.98 14.02 13.57
C SER A 282 -21.93 12.81 13.58
N PHE A 283 -21.55 11.75 14.30
CA PHE A 283 -22.37 10.56 14.44
C PHE A 283 -23.57 10.76 15.37
N ARG A 284 -23.39 11.43 16.51
CA ARG A 284 -24.49 11.83 17.40
C ARG A 284 -25.57 12.61 16.64
N GLU A 285 -25.15 13.60 15.84
CA GLU A 285 -26.05 14.40 15.02
C GLU A 285 -26.82 13.54 14.01
N TRP A 286 -26.17 12.53 13.42
CA TRP A 286 -26.82 11.59 12.52
C TRP A 286 -27.91 10.77 13.22
N ILE A 287 -27.63 10.29 14.44
CA ILE A 287 -28.60 9.57 15.26
C ILE A 287 -29.78 10.48 15.65
N GLU A 288 -29.49 11.65 16.21
CA GLU A 288 -30.51 12.62 16.64
C GLU A 288 -31.39 13.07 15.47
N MET A 289 -30.83 13.19 14.27
CA MET A 289 -31.57 13.53 13.06
C MET A 289 -32.53 12.42 12.63
N LEU A 290 -32.11 11.15 12.68
CA LEU A 290 -32.96 10.02 12.27
C LEU A 290 -34.05 9.70 13.29
N HIS A 291 -33.77 9.88 14.57
CA HIS A 291 -34.62 9.41 15.68
C HIS A 291 -35.23 10.55 16.52
N GLY A 292 -34.93 11.81 16.18
CA GLY A 292 -35.40 13.02 16.86
C GLY A 292 -34.66 13.35 18.15
N SER A 293 -34.12 12.35 18.85
CA SER A 293 -33.23 12.55 20.00
C SER A 293 -32.39 11.30 20.25
N LEU A 294 -31.27 11.47 20.95
CA LEU A 294 -30.42 10.35 21.35
C LEU A 294 -31.18 9.36 22.27
N GLU A 295 -32.04 9.88 23.15
CA GLU A 295 -32.86 9.07 24.07
C GLU A 295 -33.91 8.22 23.33
N ALA A 296 -34.51 8.77 22.26
CA ALA A 296 -35.45 8.01 21.42
C ALA A 296 -34.73 6.87 20.68
N ALA A 297 -33.52 7.10 20.20
CA ALA A 297 -32.70 6.05 19.59
C ALA A 297 -32.38 4.92 20.58
N TRP A 298 -32.03 5.25 21.84
CA TRP A 298 -31.80 4.25 22.89
C TRP A 298 -33.04 3.43 23.23
N GLN A 299 -34.21 4.08 23.29
CA GLN A 299 -35.48 3.37 23.50
C GLN A 299 -35.77 2.39 22.36
N GLN A 300 -35.46 2.75 21.12
CA GLN A 300 -35.66 1.88 19.96
C GLN A 300 -34.76 0.64 20.00
N LEU A 301 -33.50 0.79 20.39
CA LEU A 301 -32.57 -0.33 20.62
C LEU A 301 -33.05 -1.26 21.74
N GLN A 302 -33.53 -0.70 22.85
CA GLN A 302 -34.07 -1.48 23.98
C GLN A 302 -35.38 -2.21 23.61
N CYS A 303 -36.27 -1.59 22.83
CA CYS A 303 -37.49 -2.22 22.33
C CYS A 303 -37.21 -3.40 21.38
N GLY A 304 -36.09 -3.38 20.67
CA GLY A 304 -35.59 -4.48 19.84
C GLY A 304 -35.03 -5.68 20.62
N LYS A 305 -34.93 -5.60 21.96
CA LYS A 305 -34.17 -6.51 22.84
C LYS A 305 -32.66 -6.53 22.58
N ALA A 306 -32.08 -5.47 22.00
CA ALA A 306 -30.63 -5.35 21.92
C ALA A 306 -30.07 -5.16 23.34
N ASP A 307 -29.19 -6.06 23.76
CA ASP A 307 -28.49 -5.95 25.04
C ASP A 307 -27.40 -4.88 24.91
N LEU A 308 -27.54 -3.78 25.67
CA LEU A 308 -26.64 -2.63 25.55
C LEU A 308 -25.23 -2.94 26.03
N ASP A 309 -25.09 -3.86 26.98
CA ASP A 309 -23.81 -4.28 27.55
C ASP A 309 -23.17 -5.41 26.73
N LEU A 310 -23.87 -5.93 25.72
CA LEU A 310 -23.33 -6.93 24.82
C LEU A 310 -22.11 -6.36 24.10
N SER A 311 -21.01 -7.07 24.22
CA SER A 311 -19.78 -6.78 23.49
C SER A 311 -19.97 -7.20 22.04
N LEU A 312 -19.84 -6.26 21.11
CA LEU A 312 -20.06 -6.40 19.67
C LEU A 312 -18.74 -6.23 18.92
N SER A 313 -18.49 -7.09 17.93
CA SER A 313 -17.47 -6.86 16.89
C SER A 313 -17.92 -5.77 15.91
N ALA A 314 -17.01 -5.29 15.04
CA ALA A 314 -17.32 -4.24 14.07
C ALA A 314 -18.54 -4.56 13.19
N GLY A 315 -18.62 -5.81 12.69
CA GLY A 315 -19.75 -6.30 11.91
C GLY A 315 -21.04 -6.39 12.72
N GLU A 316 -20.99 -6.96 13.93
CA GLU A 316 -22.16 -7.06 14.81
C GLU A 316 -22.66 -5.68 15.25
N PHE A 317 -21.76 -4.73 15.49
CA PHE A 317 -22.07 -3.34 15.81
C PHE A 317 -22.75 -2.65 14.63
N HIS A 318 -22.22 -2.83 13.43
CA HIS A 318 -22.81 -2.29 12.20
C HIS A 318 -24.18 -2.90 11.91
N GLU A 319 -24.33 -4.22 11.97
CA GLU A 319 -25.60 -4.92 11.79
C GLU A 319 -26.62 -4.45 12.82
N THR A 320 -26.25 -4.35 14.10
CA THR A 320 -27.15 -3.91 15.17
C THR A 320 -27.67 -2.48 14.93
N LEU A 321 -26.79 -1.55 14.55
CA LEU A 321 -27.18 -0.17 14.25
C LEU A 321 -27.97 -0.06 12.93
N SER A 322 -27.65 -0.90 11.95
CA SER A 322 -28.36 -0.99 10.67
C SER A 322 -29.78 -1.51 10.87
N GLU A 323 -29.95 -2.61 11.61
CA GLU A 323 -31.25 -3.24 11.87
C GLU A 323 -32.14 -2.39 12.76
N HIS A 324 -31.60 -1.85 13.85
CA HIS A 324 -32.41 -1.17 14.86
C HIS A 324 -32.53 0.33 14.65
N LEU A 325 -31.49 0.99 14.13
CA LEU A 325 -31.46 2.44 13.93
C LEU A 325 -31.46 2.85 12.45
N SER A 326 -31.41 1.91 11.51
CA SER A 326 -31.28 2.20 10.06
C SER A 326 -30.04 3.01 9.72
N ILE A 327 -28.95 2.79 10.47
CA ILE A 327 -27.66 3.46 10.29
C ILE A 327 -26.66 2.43 9.79
N SER A 328 -26.14 2.62 8.57
CA SER A 328 -25.18 1.71 7.96
C SER A 328 -24.21 2.47 7.05
N GLY A 329 -23.04 1.86 6.81
CA GLY A 329 -22.01 2.35 5.90
C GLY A 329 -20.64 2.54 6.57
N PRO A 330 -19.64 2.99 5.82
CA PRO A 330 -18.25 3.10 6.30
C PRO A 330 -18.09 3.98 7.54
N GLN A 331 -18.96 4.98 7.73
CA GLN A 331 -18.89 5.87 8.90
C GLN A 331 -19.31 5.19 10.21
N VAL A 332 -20.03 4.06 10.14
CA VAL A 332 -20.34 3.26 11.34
C VAL A 332 -19.11 2.52 11.82
N LEU A 333 -18.32 2.01 10.87
CA LEU A 333 -17.04 1.37 11.16
C LEU A 333 -16.07 2.40 11.77
N GLU A 334 -15.94 3.59 11.21
CA GLU A 334 -15.12 4.68 11.78
C GLU A 334 -15.48 5.02 13.23
N ILE A 335 -16.77 4.95 13.60
CA ILE A 335 -17.21 5.19 14.97
C ILE A 335 -16.89 4.01 15.87
N PHE A 336 -17.02 2.80 15.35
CA PHE A 336 -16.49 1.63 16.01
C PHE A 336 -14.99 1.79 16.28
N GLU A 337 -14.20 2.27 15.31
CA GLU A 337 -12.76 2.55 15.48
C GLU A 337 -12.48 3.57 16.58
N VAL A 338 -13.27 4.64 16.66
CA VAL A 338 -13.13 5.66 17.70
C VAL A 338 -13.42 5.07 19.08
N LEU A 339 -14.48 4.26 19.21
CA LEU A 339 -14.86 3.63 20.48
C LEU A 339 -13.92 2.49 20.88
N ASP A 340 -13.36 1.80 19.90
CA ASP A 340 -12.27 0.86 20.13
C ASP A 340 -10.98 1.65 20.47
N GLY A 341 -10.87 2.91 20.05
CA GLY A 341 -9.70 3.75 20.30
C GLY A 341 -9.27 3.97 21.76
N PRO A 342 -8.07 4.56 21.94
CA PRO A 342 -7.39 4.75 23.22
C PRO A 342 -8.05 5.66 24.25
N ASP A 343 -9.15 6.31 23.88
CA ASP A 343 -9.91 7.19 24.77
C ASP A 343 -11.11 6.47 25.42
N TYR A 344 -11.44 5.25 24.97
CA TYR A 344 -12.61 4.50 25.41
C TYR A 344 -12.27 3.06 25.84
N VAL A 345 -12.20 2.11 24.88
CA VAL A 345 -12.02 0.68 25.18
C VAL A 345 -10.54 0.29 25.15
N GLU A 346 -9.68 1.22 24.79
CA GLU A 346 -8.25 1.05 24.50
C GLU A 346 -7.95 0.13 23.33
N GLY A 347 -8.83 -0.84 23.06
CA GLY A 347 -9.29 -1.32 21.75
C GLY A 347 -9.17 -2.79 21.44
N GLN A 348 -10.17 -3.43 21.97
CA GLN A 348 -10.18 -4.84 22.14
C GLN A 348 -10.82 -5.50 20.92
N GLY A 349 -10.84 -4.81 19.76
CA GLY A 349 -11.55 -5.20 18.56
C GLY A 349 -13.06 -5.33 18.80
N ARG A 350 -13.56 -4.72 19.88
CA ARG A 350 -14.91 -4.88 20.38
C ARG A 350 -15.32 -3.64 21.15
N THR A 351 -16.58 -3.26 20.99
CA THR A 351 -17.22 -2.20 21.79
C THR A 351 -18.58 -2.67 22.27
N SER A 352 -19.36 -1.81 22.90
CA SER A 352 -20.75 -2.09 23.24
C SER A 352 -21.63 -0.89 22.94
N LEU A 353 -22.94 -1.10 22.83
CA LEU A 353 -23.86 0.01 22.68
C LEU A 353 -23.90 0.88 23.95
N ALA A 354 -23.60 0.32 25.13
CA ALA A 354 -23.42 1.06 26.37
C ALA A 354 -22.19 1.98 26.30
N MET A 355 -21.10 1.53 25.68
CA MET A 355 -19.92 2.35 25.46
C MET A 355 -20.17 3.45 24.43
N LEU A 356 -20.84 3.12 23.32
CA LEU A 356 -21.33 4.12 22.36
C LEU A 356 -22.20 5.16 23.08
N ARG A 357 -23.13 4.72 23.92
CA ARG A 357 -23.98 5.61 24.72
C ARG A 357 -23.15 6.53 25.62
N ALA A 358 -22.24 5.96 26.40
CA ALA A 358 -21.36 6.71 27.29
C ALA A 358 -20.48 7.73 26.53
N ALA A 359 -19.96 7.34 25.37
CA ALA A 359 -19.12 8.21 24.54
C ALA A 359 -19.91 9.39 23.95
N LEU A 360 -21.12 9.15 23.44
CA LEU A 360 -21.97 10.21 22.87
C LEU A 360 -22.56 11.14 23.93
N GLU A 361 -22.89 10.61 25.11
CA GLU A 361 -23.41 11.37 26.26
C GLU A 361 -22.29 12.13 27.00
N GLY A 362 -21.05 11.62 26.97
CA GLY A 362 -19.87 12.19 27.62
C GLY A 362 -19.12 13.26 26.82
N LEU A 363 -19.59 13.64 25.63
CA LEU A 363 -18.95 14.68 24.82
C LEU A 363 -18.94 16.05 25.56
N PRO A 364 -17.82 16.80 25.57
CA PRO A 364 -17.74 18.09 26.28
C PRO A 364 -18.75 19.12 25.75
N GLU A 365 -19.32 19.97 26.61
CA GLU A 365 -20.26 21.04 26.17
C GLU A 365 -19.63 22.04 25.18
N GLU A 366 -18.34 22.36 25.33
CA GLU A 366 -17.58 23.21 24.41
C GLU A 366 -17.40 22.54 23.04
N ALA A 367 -17.35 21.21 23.03
CA ALA A 367 -17.39 20.43 21.81
C ALA A 367 -18.75 20.64 21.12
N ILE A 368 -19.86 20.83 21.81
CA ILE A 368 -21.19 20.87 21.15
C ILE A 368 -21.44 22.18 20.35
N LYS A 369 -20.60 23.21 20.50
CA LYS A 369 -20.77 24.53 19.86
C LYS A 369 -20.00 24.65 18.54
N ASP A 370 -20.59 25.40 17.62
CA ASP A 370 -19.97 25.81 16.35
C ASP A 370 -18.70 26.65 16.64
N ASP A 371 -17.53 26.16 16.22
CA ASP A 371 -16.24 26.86 16.41
C ASP A 371 -15.89 27.66 15.15
N PRO A 372 -15.91 29.00 15.19
CA PRO A 372 -15.50 29.82 14.06
C PRO A 372 -14.01 29.73 13.74
N ASN A 373 -13.19 29.16 14.63
CA ASN A 373 -11.74 29.00 14.47
C ASN A 373 -11.33 27.55 14.18
N ASP A 374 -12.27 26.71 13.75
CA ASP A 374 -12.00 25.33 13.38
C ASP A 374 -10.79 25.23 12.42
N PRO A 375 -9.69 24.51 12.75
CA PRO A 375 -8.46 24.59 11.97
C PRO A 375 -8.59 24.12 10.52
N ILE A 376 -9.37 23.06 10.29
CA ILE A 376 -9.63 22.52 8.95
C ILE A 376 -10.50 23.51 8.18
N GLY A 377 -11.61 23.93 8.78
CA GLY A 377 -12.52 24.90 8.19
C GLY A 377 -11.85 26.25 7.91
N VAL A 378 -10.96 26.74 8.77
CA VAL A 378 -10.17 27.96 8.57
C VAL A 378 -9.20 27.80 7.40
N SER A 379 -8.54 26.64 7.30
CA SER A 379 -7.64 26.35 6.18
C SER A 379 -8.38 26.33 4.84
N ILE A 380 -9.58 25.76 4.80
CA ILE A 380 -10.47 25.80 3.63
C ILE A 380 -10.95 27.24 3.38
N ALA A 381 -11.37 27.95 4.43
CA ALA A 381 -11.87 29.32 4.34
C ALA A 381 -10.82 30.29 3.77
N HIS A 382 -9.54 30.08 4.05
CA HIS A 382 -8.46 30.86 3.43
C HIS A 382 -8.42 30.68 1.90
N LEU A 383 -8.75 29.51 1.36
CA LEU A 383 -8.86 29.31 -0.10
C LEU A 383 -9.94 30.21 -0.75
N LEU A 384 -10.85 30.75 0.07
CA LEU A 384 -11.99 31.58 -0.33
C LEU A 384 -11.84 33.04 0.10
N ASP A 385 -10.67 33.45 0.62
CA ASP A 385 -10.44 34.84 0.94
C ASP A 385 -10.41 35.71 -0.35
N GLY A 386 -10.55 37.03 -0.19
CA GLY A 386 -10.73 37.98 -1.30
C GLY A 386 -9.51 38.14 -2.22
N ASP A 387 -8.35 37.58 -1.84
CA ASP A 387 -7.13 37.59 -2.63
C ASP A 387 -6.95 36.29 -3.42
N SER A 388 -7.85 35.31 -3.26
CA SER A 388 -7.86 34.06 -4.03
C SER A 388 -8.52 34.26 -5.39
N VAL A 389 -8.10 33.49 -6.40
CA VAL A 389 -8.59 33.62 -7.79
C VAL A 389 -9.59 32.56 -8.21
N ILE A 390 -9.86 31.56 -7.35
CA ILE A 390 -10.70 30.43 -7.72
C ILE A 390 -12.18 30.83 -7.78
N GLU A 391 -12.84 30.48 -8.89
CA GLU A 391 -14.28 30.64 -9.09
C GLU A 391 -15.04 29.33 -8.82
N SER A 392 -14.33 28.20 -8.74
CA SER A 392 -14.90 26.87 -8.50
C SER A 392 -14.07 26.11 -7.46
N LEU A 393 -14.72 25.59 -6.43
CA LEU A 393 -14.13 24.75 -5.39
C LEU A 393 -14.92 23.45 -5.24
N SER A 394 -14.25 22.31 -5.45
CA SER A 394 -14.78 20.97 -5.14
C SER A 394 -14.06 20.44 -3.90
N LEU A 395 -14.84 20.02 -2.90
CA LEU A 395 -14.41 19.35 -1.67
C LEU A 395 -15.19 18.03 -1.55
N ARG A 396 -15.24 17.26 -2.63
CA ARG A 396 -16.05 16.05 -2.72
C ARG A 396 -15.43 14.94 -1.88
N ALA A 397 -16.23 14.19 -1.12
CA ALA A 397 -15.72 13.05 -0.34
C ALA A 397 -14.53 13.42 0.57
N CYS A 398 -14.63 14.54 1.28
CA CYS A 398 -13.59 15.04 2.20
C CYS A 398 -13.97 14.88 3.68
N ALA A 399 -15.04 14.13 3.96
CA ALA A 399 -15.59 13.90 5.30
C ALA A 399 -16.01 15.18 6.07
N LEU A 400 -16.31 16.27 5.36
CA LEU A 400 -16.66 17.56 5.98
C LEU A 400 -17.98 17.48 6.74
N THR A 401 -18.04 18.15 7.89
CA THR A 401 -19.21 18.23 8.76
C THR A 401 -19.74 19.67 8.81
N ARG A 402 -20.70 19.97 9.70
CA ARG A 402 -21.10 21.36 9.94
C ARG A 402 -19.97 22.22 10.51
N GLN A 403 -18.99 21.63 11.19
CA GLN A 403 -17.92 22.35 11.89
C GLN A 403 -17.07 23.14 10.91
N GLU A 404 -16.60 22.49 9.83
CA GLU A 404 -15.80 23.13 8.80
C GLU A 404 -16.60 24.17 8.01
N LEU A 405 -17.93 23.98 7.91
CA LEU A 405 -18.79 24.93 7.23
C LEU A 405 -18.92 26.27 7.95
N VAL A 406 -18.68 26.35 9.26
CA VAL A 406 -18.76 27.61 10.04
C VAL A 406 -17.80 28.68 9.50
N PRO A 407 -16.48 28.47 9.51
CA PRO A 407 -15.53 29.41 8.93
C PRO A 407 -15.67 29.55 7.40
N VAL A 408 -16.01 28.48 6.67
CA VAL A 408 -16.24 28.53 5.21
C VAL A 408 -17.42 29.46 4.88
N SER A 409 -18.52 29.35 5.59
CA SER A 409 -19.70 30.20 5.44
C SER A 409 -19.40 31.65 5.77
N ALA A 410 -18.61 31.89 6.83
CA ALA A 410 -18.17 33.23 7.20
C ALA A 410 -17.26 33.84 6.11
N ALA A 411 -16.36 33.07 5.51
CA ALA A 411 -15.52 33.52 4.40
C ALA A 411 -16.34 33.85 3.15
N LEU A 412 -17.29 33.00 2.77
CA LEU A 412 -18.21 33.27 1.66
C LEU A 412 -18.98 34.59 1.87
N CYS A 413 -19.47 34.85 3.09
CA CYS A 413 -20.14 36.11 3.41
C CYS A 413 -19.23 37.35 3.27
N ARG A 414 -17.91 37.21 3.47
CA ARG A 414 -16.94 38.31 3.35
C ARG A 414 -16.49 38.56 1.90
N CYS A 415 -16.57 37.56 1.03
CA CYS A 415 -16.10 37.64 -0.36
C CYS A 415 -17.23 37.41 -1.39
N PRO A 416 -18.30 38.25 -1.41
CA PRO A 416 -19.61 37.91 -1.98
C PRO A 416 -19.72 37.58 -3.50
N TRP A 417 -18.61 37.60 -4.25
CA TRP A 417 -18.64 37.58 -5.73
C TRP A 417 -17.59 36.69 -6.39
N GLN A 418 -16.78 35.97 -5.61
CA GLN A 418 -15.63 35.25 -6.13
C GLN A 418 -15.98 33.82 -6.54
N LEU A 419 -16.61 33.07 -5.64
CA LEU A 419 -16.96 31.67 -5.87
C LEU A 419 -18.32 31.52 -6.57
N ARG A 420 -18.34 30.84 -7.72
CA ARG A 420 -19.54 30.48 -8.48
C ARG A 420 -19.97 29.03 -8.26
N ILE A 421 -19.01 28.13 -8.05
CA ILE A 421 -19.27 26.69 -7.89
C ILE A 421 -18.68 26.25 -6.56
N LEU A 422 -19.53 25.69 -5.70
CA LEU A 422 -19.12 25.01 -4.48
C LEU A 422 -19.67 23.59 -4.52
N ASN A 423 -18.80 22.60 -4.66
CA ASN A 423 -19.20 21.20 -4.66
C ASN A 423 -18.80 20.53 -3.34
N LEU A 424 -19.80 20.19 -2.53
CA LEU A 424 -19.68 19.52 -1.23
C LEU A 424 -20.31 18.12 -1.25
N TYR A 425 -20.41 17.49 -2.43
CA TYR A 425 -21.00 16.17 -2.60
C TYR A 425 -20.24 15.09 -1.80
N ASP A 426 -20.95 14.08 -1.28
CA ASP A 426 -20.38 12.95 -0.50
C ASP A 426 -19.69 13.38 0.81
N ASN A 427 -20.26 14.31 1.56
CA ASN A 427 -19.74 14.72 2.87
C ASN A 427 -20.73 14.34 4.00
N ARG A 428 -20.43 14.76 5.24
CA ARG A 428 -21.21 14.48 6.45
C ARG A 428 -22.03 15.71 6.90
N ILE A 429 -22.41 16.58 5.96
CA ILE A 429 -23.14 17.82 6.25
C ILE A 429 -24.56 17.49 6.70
N CYS A 430 -24.95 17.95 7.88
CA CYS A 430 -26.27 17.74 8.47
C CYS A 430 -27.22 18.94 8.23
N ASP A 431 -28.46 18.85 8.71
CA ASP A 431 -29.47 19.93 8.62
C ASP A 431 -29.02 21.26 9.22
N TYR A 432 -28.20 21.24 10.27
CA TYR A 432 -27.59 22.44 10.83
C TYR A 432 -26.61 23.09 9.85
N GLY A 433 -25.76 22.28 9.19
CA GLY A 433 -24.87 22.76 8.14
C GLY A 433 -25.63 23.29 6.92
N ALA A 434 -26.74 22.64 6.57
CA ALA A 434 -27.67 23.14 5.55
C ALA A 434 -28.28 24.49 5.93
N THR A 435 -28.71 24.67 7.19
CA THR A 435 -29.23 25.94 7.70
C THR A 435 -28.16 27.04 7.68
N LEU A 436 -26.93 26.72 8.05
CA LEU A 436 -25.82 27.64 7.97
C LEU A 436 -25.56 28.08 6.52
N LEU A 437 -25.51 27.14 5.58
CA LEU A 437 -25.40 27.44 4.15
C LEU A 437 -26.59 28.28 3.67
N ALA A 438 -27.80 28.06 4.16
CA ALA A 438 -28.96 28.89 3.83
C ALA A 438 -28.75 30.36 4.23
N THR A 439 -28.13 30.63 5.38
CA THR A 439 -27.80 32.02 5.78
C THR A 439 -26.80 32.67 4.83
N VAL A 440 -25.88 31.88 4.28
CA VAL A 440 -24.94 32.34 3.24
C VAL A 440 -25.72 32.61 1.96
N LEU A 441 -26.55 31.69 1.49
CA LEU A 441 -27.34 31.83 0.26
C LEU A 441 -28.31 33.03 0.32
N ASP A 442 -28.77 33.40 1.52
CA ASP A 442 -29.58 34.61 1.75
C ASP A 442 -28.82 35.93 1.57
N ARG A 443 -27.48 35.91 1.64
CA ARG A 443 -26.64 37.11 1.47
C ARG A 443 -25.74 37.06 0.23
N TYR A 444 -25.34 35.85 -0.17
CA TYR A 444 -24.40 35.56 -1.24
C TYR A 444 -25.16 35.15 -2.50
N ARG A 445 -25.23 36.05 -3.48
CA ARG A 445 -25.92 35.82 -4.76
C ARG A 445 -24.98 35.42 -5.91
N GLY A 446 -23.67 35.29 -5.64
CA GLY A 446 -22.67 34.90 -6.64
C GLY A 446 -22.63 33.40 -6.96
N LEU A 447 -23.18 32.55 -6.09
CA LEU A 447 -23.09 31.10 -6.22
C LEU A 447 -24.10 30.61 -7.25
N GLN A 448 -23.60 29.95 -8.29
CA GLN A 448 -24.38 29.39 -9.40
C GLN A 448 -24.63 27.89 -9.23
N PHE A 449 -23.71 27.19 -8.56
CA PHE A 449 -23.82 25.75 -8.32
C PHE A 449 -23.42 25.43 -6.88
N LEU A 450 -24.30 24.67 -6.20
CA LEU A 450 -24.06 24.11 -4.88
C LEU A 450 -24.32 22.60 -4.93
N GLY A 451 -23.25 21.80 -4.85
CA GLY A 451 -23.35 20.34 -4.84
C GLY A 451 -23.49 19.81 -3.42
N LEU A 452 -24.64 19.22 -3.07
CA LEU A 452 -24.91 18.70 -1.71
C LEU A 452 -25.37 17.24 -1.69
N GLY A 453 -25.33 16.54 -2.82
CA GLY A 453 -25.76 15.14 -2.88
C GLY A 453 -24.91 14.23 -1.99
N ARG A 454 -25.51 13.15 -1.49
CA ARG A 454 -24.89 12.21 -0.53
C ARG A 454 -24.35 12.88 0.75
N ASN A 455 -25.10 13.86 1.27
CA ASN A 455 -24.90 14.40 2.61
C ASN A 455 -26.02 13.92 3.56
N ARG A 456 -25.92 14.27 4.84
CA ARG A 456 -26.91 13.95 5.89
C ARG A 456 -27.97 15.05 6.02
N ILE A 457 -28.51 15.52 4.89
CA ILE A 457 -29.52 16.61 4.87
C ILE A 457 -30.90 15.99 4.66
N THR A 458 -31.81 16.23 5.60
CA THR A 458 -33.21 15.80 5.54
C THR A 458 -34.09 16.87 4.89
N ASP A 459 -35.39 16.59 4.84
CA ASP A 459 -36.40 17.55 4.40
C ASP A 459 -36.35 18.88 5.18
N ALA A 460 -36.02 18.86 6.47
CA ALA A 460 -35.96 20.06 7.31
C ALA A 460 -34.77 20.97 6.95
N GLY A 461 -33.59 20.37 6.71
CA GLY A 461 -32.42 21.09 6.23
C GLY A 461 -32.62 21.61 4.81
N MET A 462 -33.31 20.83 3.95
CA MET A 462 -33.63 21.25 2.60
C MET A 462 -34.66 22.38 2.55
N GLU A 463 -35.69 22.33 3.39
CA GLU A 463 -36.62 23.44 3.57
C GLU A 463 -35.88 24.72 3.95
N SER A 464 -34.92 24.61 4.88
CA SER A 464 -34.09 25.73 5.31
C SER A 464 -33.21 26.28 4.19
N LEU A 465 -32.56 25.42 3.40
CA LEU A 465 -31.78 25.80 2.20
C LEU A 465 -32.64 26.47 1.14
N CYS A 466 -33.92 26.10 1.04
CA CYS A 466 -34.84 26.66 0.06
C CYS A 466 -35.37 28.04 0.47
N LYS A 467 -35.54 28.33 1.77
CA LYS A 467 -36.11 29.61 2.29
C LYS A 467 -35.54 30.89 1.64
N PRO A 468 -34.21 31.05 1.43
CA PRO A 468 -33.63 32.22 0.79
C PRO A 468 -34.07 32.47 -0.66
N PHE A 469 -34.62 31.47 -1.33
CA PHE A 469 -35.01 31.52 -2.75
C PHE A 469 -36.50 31.80 -2.97
N GLU A 470 -37.26 32.11 -1.91
CA GLU A 470 -38.73 32.25 -1.94
C GLU A 470 -39.39 31.08 -2.69
N PRO A 471 -39.18 29.84 -2.22
CA PRO A 471 -39.57 28.67 -2.97
C PRO A 471 -41.10 28.65 -3.07
N VAL A 472 -41.62 28.52 -4.29
CA VAL A 472 -43.03 28.16 -4.47
C VAL A 472 -43.14 26.69 -4.08
N LEU A 473 -43.63 26.43 -2.87
CA LEU A 473 -44.06 25.09 -2.46
C LEU A 473 -45.20 24.69 -3.39
N LEU A 474 -44.90 23.79 -4.33
CA LEU A 474 -45.89 23.19 -5.19
C LEU A 474 -46.73 22.23 -4.33
N ASP A 475 -48.05 22.40 -4.35
CA ASP A 475 -48.95 21.41 -3.74
C ASP A 475 -48.78 20.04 -4.44
N GLU A 476 -49.30 18.96 -3.84
CA GLU A 476 -49.14 17.62 -4.40
C GLU A 476 -49.61 17.51 -5.86
N GLU A 477 -50.64 18.28 -6.25
CA GLU A 477 -51.17 18.32 -7.60
C GLU A 477 -50.22 19.07 -8.57
N ALA A 478 -49.61 20.17 -8.14
CA ALA A 478 -48.68 20.99 -8.91
C ALA A 478 -47.26 20.40 -8.96
N ALA A 479 -46.87 19.61 -7.96
CA ALA A 479 -45.62 18.85 -7.92
C ALA A 479 -45.69 17.55 -8.73
N LYS A 480 -46.91 17.05 -8.99
CA LYS A 480 -47.18 15.84 -9.75
C LYS A 480 -46.50 15.81 -11.13
N PRO A 481 -46.59 16.84 -12.00
CA PRO A 481 -45.90 16.83 -13.30
C PRO A 481 -44.37 16.82 -13.18
N PHE A 482 -43.80 17.40 -12.11
CA PHE A 482 -42.34 17.35 -11.88
C PHE A 482 -41.88 16.00 -11.34
N ARG A 483 -42.64 15.40 -10.41
CA ARG A 483 -42.42 14.03 -9.93
C ARG A 483 -42.57 13.02 -11.06
N GLU A 484 -43.62 13.15 -11.86
CA GLU A 484 -43.83 12.34 -13.06
C GLU A 484 -42.70 12.56 -14.06
N GLY A 485 -42.21 13.80 -14.24
CA GLY A 485 -41.05 14.10 -15.09
C GLY A 485 -39.72 13.52 -14.59
N ILE A 486 -39.46 13.54 -13.28
CA ILE A 486 -38.28 12.90 -12.67
C ILE A 486 -38.39 11.38 -12.77
N THR A 487 -39.57 10.83 -12.48
CA THR A 487 -39.84 9.39 -12.61
C THR A 487 -39.75 8.96 -14.07
N GLN A 488 -40.18 9.80 -15.01
CA GLN A 488 -40.07 9.58 -16.45
C GLN A 488 -38.63 9.73 -16.92
N GLN A 489 -37.83 10.67 -16.41
CA GLN A 489 -36.39 10.75 -16.70
C GLN A 489 -35.63 9.55 -16.14
N GLN A 490 -35.99 9.08 -14.94
CA GLN A 490 -35.46 7.85 -14.36
C GLN A 490 -35.89 6.63 -15.17
N ALA A 491 -37.16 6.56 -15.60
CA ALA A 491 -37.67 5.49 -16.44
C ALA A 491 -37.11 5.54 -17.86
N GLU A 492 -36.84 6.72 -18.43
CA GLU A 492 -36.19 6.92 -19.72
C GLU A 492 -34.71 6.58 -19.65
N ALA A 493 -34.01 6.91 -18.56
CA ALA A 493 -32.64 6.46 -18.31
C ALA A 493 -32.60 4.92 -18.19
N THR A 494 -33.52 4.35 -17.41
CA THR A 494 -33.69 2.89 -17.26
C THR A 494 -34.10 2.23 -18.58
N ALA A 495 -34.95 2.87 -19.38
CA ALA A 495 -35.39 2.36 -20.68
C ALA A 495 -34.34 2.56 -21.78
N GLN A 496 -33.50 3.59 -21.71
CA GLN A 496 -32.32 3.76 -22.57
C GLN A 496 -31.24 2.73 -22.24
N GLU A 497 -31.08 2.38 -20.96
CA GLU A 497 -30.27 1.23 -20.53
C GLU A 497 -30.87 -0.08 -21.04
N ALA A 498 -32.18 -0.29 -20.88
CA ALA A 498 -32.86 -1.49 -21.37
C ALA A 498 -32.85 -1.58 -22.91
N ALA A 499 -32.96 -0.45 -23.64
CA ALA A 499 -32.89 -0.39 -25.09
C ALA A 499 -31.46 -0.60 -25.60
N LYS A 500 -30.44 -0.09 -24.90
CA LYS A 500 -29.03 -0.44 -25.13
C LYS A 500 -28.79 -1.94 -24.93
N GLN A 501 -29.36 -2.54 -23.90
CA GLN A 501 -29.32 -3.98 -23.65
C GLN A 501 -30.07 -4.78 -24.74
N LYS A 502 -31.21 -4.29 -25.24
CA LYS A 502 -32.02 -4.97 -26.27
C LYS A 502 -31.40 -4.87 -27.68
N ALA A 503 -30.77 -3.75 -28.02
CA ALA A 503 -30.02 -3.58 -29.25
C ALA A 503 -28.72 -4.42 -29.27
N GLN A 504 -28.15 -4.71 -28.10
CA GLN A 504 -27.05 -5.66 -27.93
C GLN A 504 -27.50 -7.14 -28.04
N ALA A 505 -28.79 -7.44 -27.86
CA ALA A 505 -29.32 -8.81 -27.84
C ALA A 505 -29.73 -9.37 -29.22
N THR A 506 -30.00 -8.54 -30.24
CA THR A 506 -30.51 -8.99 -31.55
C THR A 506 -29.42 -9.22 -32.61
N GLY A 507 -28.15 -8.98 -32.29
CA GLY A 507 -27.05 -8.93 -33.25
C GLY A 507 -26.04 -10.09 -33.28
N PHE A 508 -26.17 -11.14 -32.47
CA PHE A 508 -25.19 -12.24 -32.47
C PHE A 508 -25.84 -13.62 -32.25
N THR A 509 -25.85 -14.44 -33.31
CA THR A 509 -26.15 -15.87 -33.26
C THR A 509 -24.87 -16.70 -33.05
N SER A 510 -24.92 -17.49 -31.97
CA SER A 510 -24.13 -18.69 -31.65
C SER A 510 -22.60 -18.59 -31.48
N ARG A 511 -22.20 -18.16 -30.27
CA ARG A 511 -21.15 -18.65 -29.32
C ARG A 511 -20.21 -17.54 -28.83
N GLN A 512 -20.09 -17.48 -27.50
CA GLN A 512 -19.15 -16.73 -26.63
C GLN A 512 -19.40 -15.24 -26.27
N LYS A 513 -19.01 -14.93 -25.00
CA LYS A 513 -18.72 -13.64 -24.31
C LYS A 513 -19.92 -12.71 -24.03
N ARG A 514 -20.41 -12.45 -22.80
CA ARG A 514 -19.92 -11.93 -21.47
C ARG A 514 -19.68 -10.40 -21.39
N ALA A 515 -20.29 -9.80 -20.33
CA ALA A 515 -19.91 -8.65 -19.48
C ALA A 515 -20.81 -7.38 -19.54
N PRO A 516 -20.93 -6.57 -18.46
CA PRO A 516 -20.56 -6.77 -17.05
C PRO A 516 -21.76 -6.61 -16.08
N LEU A 517 -21.79 -7.46 -15.05
CA LEU A 517 -22.49 -7.18 -13.80
C LEU A 517 -21.44 -6.68 -12.82
N CYS A 518 -21.78 -5.59 -12.12
CA CYS A 518 -21.35 -5.12 -10.80
C CYS A 518 -20.03 -5.68 -10.24
N LEU A 519 -19.12 -4.78 -9.80
CA LEU A 519 -18.13 -4.93 -8.71
C LEU A 519 -16.87 -4.10 -9.01
N VAL A 520 -16.58 -3.10 -8.17
CA VAL A 520 -15.25 -2.58 -7.73
C VAL A 520 -15.56 -1.72 -6.49
N ASP A 521 -15.67 -2.32 -5.31
CA ASP A 521 -14.65 -2.41 -4.23
C ASP A 521 -14.98 -1.42 -3.10
N GLU A 522 -15.75 -1.88 -2.12
CA GLU A 522 -15.68 -1.35 -0.75
C GLU A 522 -14.41 -1.93 -0.13
N LEU A 523 -13.40 -1.08 0.04
CA LEU A 523 -12.27 -1.36 0.92
C LEU A 523 -12.76 -1.08 2.35
N GLU A 524 -13.07 -2.15 3.09
CA GLU A 524 -13.14 -2.09 4.56
C GLU A 524 -11.71 -1.88 5.08
N GLU A 525 -11.39 -0.66 5.48
CA GLU A 525 -10.28 -0.39 6.40
C GLU A 525 -10.75 -0.80 7.80
N TRP A 526 -9.92 -1.59 8.51
CA TRP A 526 -10.13 -1.97 9.91
C TRP A 526 -9.15 -1.20 10.83
N PRO A 527 -9.57 -0.87 12.06
CA PRO A 527 -8.84 0.00 12.98
C PRO A 527 -7.56 -0.61 13.52
N ALA A 528 -6.55 0.24 13.61
CA ALA A 528 -5.33 -0.04 14.33
C ALA A 528 -5.59 -0.08 15.83
N LEU A 529 -5.20 -1.18 16.49
CA LEU A 529 -5.14 -1.15 17.93
C LEU A 529 -3.94 -1.79 18.67
N ARG A 530 -3.63 -1.12 19.79
CA ARG A 530 -2.58 -1.21 20.83
C ARG A 530 -2.63 -2.48 21.66
N LEU A 531 -1.47 -2.93 22.11
CA LEU A 531 -1.35 -3.93 23.18
C LEU A 531 -0.32 -3.49 24.23
N ALA A 532 -0.81 -3.22 25.43
CA ALA A 532 -0.19 -3.76 26.63
C ALA A 532 -0.90 -5.10 26.90
N ASP A 533 -0.14 -6.17 27.20
CA ASP A 533 -0.57 -7.60 27.31
C ASP A 533 -0.58 -8.37 25.97
N PRO A 534 0.14 -9.52 25.83
CA PRO A 534 0.38 -10.16 24.54
C PRO A 534 -0.76 -11.12 24.20
N ARG A 535 -1.81 -10.58 23.60
CA ARG A 535 -2.76 -11.36 22.78
C ARG A 535 -2.50 -10.99 21.33
N VAL A 536 -2.00 -11.93 20.53
CA VAL A 536 -1.80 -11.74 19.10
C VAL A 536 -3.17 -11.49 18.45
N GLU A 537 -3.28 -10.65 17.43
CA GLU A 537 -4.45 -10.56 16.54
C GLU A 537 -3.95 -10.41 15.10
N PHE A 538 -4.64 -11.06 14.16
CA PHE A 538 -4.17 -11.31 12.78
C PHE A 538 -5.24 -10.98 11.75
N ASP A 539 -4.88 -10.08 10.83
CA ASP A 539 -5.57 -9.80 9.55
C ASP A 539 -4.65 -10.12 8.35
N GLY A 540 -3.85 -11.17 8.48
CA GLY A 540 -2.71 -11.43 7.58
C GLY A 540 -1.37 -11.12 8.22
N ASP A 541 -1.35 -10.36 9.33
CA ASP A 541 -0.16 -9.85 10.01
C ASP A 541 -0.03 -10.29 11.49
N ILE A 542 1.09 -10.88 11.93
CA ILE A 542 1.38 -11.20 13.34
C ILE A 542 2.31 -10.14 13.95
N ARG A 543 1.98 -9.66 15.16
CA ARG A 543 2.74 -8.67 15.92
C ARG A 543 3.48 -9.30 17.11
N VAL A 544 4.79 -9.05 17.26
CA VAL A 544 5.64 -9.51 18.38
C VAL A 544 6.23 -8.29 19.11
N VAL A 545 6.26 -8.36 20.44
CA VAL A 545 6.66 -7.29 21.38
C VAL A 545 7.87 -7.78 22.20
N SER A 546 8.96 -7.02 22.28
CA SER A 546 10.21 -7.43 22.95
C SER A 546 10.30 -6.98 24.43
N PRO A 547 10.85 -7.77 25.37
CA PRO A 547 11.05 -7.33 26.75
C PRO A 547 12.30 -6.46 26.96
N PRO A 548 12.36 -5.64 28.04
CA PRO A 548 13.33 -4.56 28.19
C PRO A 548 14.76 -5.03 28.45
N ILE A 549 15.73 -4.32 27.85
CA ILE A 549 17.07 -4.17 28.44
C ILE A 549 16.89 -3.20 29.61
N HIS A 550 17.34 -3.61 30.80
CA HIS A 550 17.11 -2.91 32.07
C HIS A 550 17.18 -1.38 31.99
N ASP A 551 16.20 -0.76 32.64
CA ASP A 551 15.96 0.66 32.93
C ASP A 551 15.09 1.46 31.92
N ILE A 552 13.90 1.83 32.43
CA ILE A 552 12.95 2.90 32.03
C ILE A 552 11.76 2.46 31.14
N GLU A 553 10.56 2.77 31.65
CA GLU A 553 9.21 2.57 31.09
C GLU A 553 8.96 3.45 29.84
N SER A 554 9.44 3.04 28.68
CA SER A 554 9.20 3.72 27.39
C SER A 554 8.81 2.73 26.28
N ASN A 555 7.87 3.14 25.41
CA ASN A 555 7.37 2.48 24.19
C ASN A 555 7.99 1.11 23.84
N ILE A 556 7.20 0.05 23.98
CA ILE A 556 7.64 -1.26 23.52
C ILE A 556 7.50 -1.34 21.99
N PRO A 557 8.59 -1.57 21.23
CA PRO A 557 8.51 -1.60 19.78
C PRO A 557 7.69 -2.81 19.28
N GLU A 558 6.79 -2.57 18.33
CA GLU A 558 5.97 -3.58 17.65
C GLU A 558 6.69 -4.09 16.39
N PHE A 559 6.73 -5.42 16.19
CA PHE A 559 7.27 -6.05 14.99
C PHE A 559 6.22 -6.89 14.30
N ARG A 560 5.93 -6.57 13.03
CA ARG A 560 4.85 -7.18 12.25
C ARG A 560 5.38 -8.15 11.21
N ALA A 561 4.63 -9.19 10.86
CA ALA A 561 4.91 -10.04 9.70
C ALA A 561 3.67 -10.67 9.07
N ALA A 562 3.63 -10.68 7.73
CA ALA A 562 2.54 -11.26 6.94
C ALA A 562 2.94 -12.55 6.23
N VAL A 563 2.03 -13.54 6.15
CA VAL A 563 2.29 -14.81 5.45
C VAL A 563 1.64 -14.86 4.06
N PRO A 564 2.40 -15.20 3.01
CA PRO A 564 1.84 -15.41 1.67
C PRO A 564 1.03 -16.72 1.55
N SER A 565 0.23 -16.82 0.48
CA SER A 565 -0.55 -18.00 0.11
C SER A 565 -0.23 -18.49 -1.31
N GLY A 566 -0.33 -19.80 -1.56
CA GLY A 566 -0.11 -20.41 -2.88
C GLY A 566 -1.39 -20.77 -3.61
N ALA A 567 -1.32 -20.86 -4.94
CA ALA A 567 -2.39 -21.42 -5.79
C ALA A 567 -2.20 -22.91 -6.07
N SER A 568 -0.95 -23.35 -6.27
CA SER A 568 -0.53 -24.75 -6.22
C SER A 568 -0.10 -25.09 -4.79
N CYS A 569 -0.81 -26.01 -4.15
CA CYS A 569 -0.44 -26.57 -2.85
C CYS A 569 -0.03 -28.02 -3.08
N GLY A 570 1.28 -28.30 -3.04
CA GLY A 570 1.81 -29.66 -3.14
C GLY A 570 1.43 -30.51 -1.94
N ILE A 571 1.33 -31.83 -2.13
CA ILE A 571 0.99 -32.80 -1.06
C ILE A 571 2.10 -32.96 0.00
N TYR A 572 3.28 -32.39 -0.26
CA TYR A 572 4.47 -32.50 0.58
C TYR A 572 4.78 -31.23 1.39
N GLU A 573 4.08 -30.11 1.13
CA GLU A 573 4.28 -28.83 1.81
C GLU A 573 3.85 -28.90 3.28
N ALA A 574 4.39 -27.99 4.10
CA ALA A 574 3.79 -27.64 5.37
C ALA A 574 2.39 -27.05 5.12
N LEU A 575 1.41 -27.50 5.89
CA LEU A 575 0.00 -27.25 5.59
C LEU A 575 -0.48 -25.94 6.22
N GLU A 576 -0.93 -25.00 5.39
CA GLU A 576 -1.67 -23.84 5.87
C GLU A 576 -3.02 -24.27 6.49
N LEU A 577 -3.43 -23.59 7.56
CA LEU A 577 -4.69 -23.85 8.22
C LEU A 577 -5.76 -22.84 7.77
N ARG A 578 -6.85 -23.37 7.19
CA ARG A 578 -8.02 -22.62 6.70
C ARG A 578 -9.26 -23.03 7.49
N ASP A 579 -10.19 -22.10 7.64
CA ASP A 579 -11.44 -22.27 8.38
C ASP A 579 -12.38 -23.29 7.72
N LYS A 580 -12.31 -23.43 6.39
CA LYS A 580 -13.17 -24.31 5.57
C LYS A 580 -14.67 -24.03 5.74
N ASP A 581 -15.04 -22.86 6.22
CA ASP A 581 -16.42 -22.38 6.30
C ASP A 581 -16.88 -21.79 4.96
N PRO A 582 -17.76 -22.47 4.19
CA PRO A 582 -18.20 -21.98 2.88
C PRO A 582 -18.90 -20.62 2.93
N ALA A 583 -19.46 -20.23 4.08
CA ALA A 583 -20.13 -18.95 4.27
C ALA A 583 -19.15 -17.78 4.46
N ARG A 584 -17.89 -18.05 4.81
CA ARG A 584 -16.86 -17.03 5.05
C ARG A 584 -15.69 -17.17 4.08
N TYR A 585 -15.46 -16.14 3.27
CA TYR A 585 -14.38 -16.11 2.27
C TYR A 585 -14.31 -17.38 1.40
N LEU A 586 -15.47 -17.96 1.06
CA LEU A 586 -15.57 -19.20 0.27
C LEU A 586 -14.78 -20.38 0.89
N GLY A 587 -14.71 -20.47 2.22
CA GLY A 587 -13.94 -21.49 2.94
C GLY A 587 -12.47 -21.15 3.17
N LYS A 588 -12.02 -19.97 2.74
CA LYS A 588 -10.60 -19.57 2.80
C LYS A 588 -10.22 -18.67 3.97
N GLY A 589 -11.15 -18.44 4.92
CA GLY A 589 -10.85 -17.75 6.17
C GLY A 589 -9.72 -18.43 6.96
N VAL A 590 -9.12 -17.71 7.92
CA VAL A 590 -7.95 -18.16 8.70
C VAL A 590 -8.12 -17.95 10.21
N LEU A 591 -9.33 -17.71 10.71
CA LEU A 591 -9.56 -17.47 12.14
C LEU A 591 -9.08 -18.61 13.03
N ILE A 592 -9.09 -19.86 12.57
CA ILE A 592 -8.54 -20.99 13.32
C ILE A 592 -7.02 -20.84 13.49
N ALA A 593 -6.30 -20.43 12.45
CA ALA A 593 -4.87 -20.17 12.53
C ALA A 593 -4.57 -19.01 13.48
N CYS A 594 -5.34 -17.91 13.39
CA CYS A 594 -5.23 -16.77 14.31
C CYS A 594 -5.43 -17.22 15.76
N LYS A 595 -6.50 -17.97 16.01
CA LYS A 595 -6.81 -18.52 17.33
C LYS A 595 -5.66 -19.38 17.87
N ASN A 596 -5.06 -20.22 17.03
CA ASN A 596 -3.91 -21.03 17.42
C ASN A 596 -2.71 -20.18 17.84
N VAL A 597 -2.44 -19.07 17.16
CA VAL A 597 -1.39 -18.15 17.59
C VAL A 597 -1.69 -17.59 18.97
N ASN A 598 -2.91 -17.10 19.18
CA ASN A 598 -3.31 -16.36 20.36
C ASN A 598 -3.39 -17.24 21.61
N GLU A 599 -3.99 -18.42 21.46
CA GLU A 599 -4.32 -19.29 22.59
C GLU A 599 -3.28 -20.39 22.83
N LEU A 600 -2.51 -20.78 21.81
CA LEU A 600 -1.58 -21.90 21.91
C LEU A 600 -0.11 -21.48 21.81
N ILE A 601 0.24 -20.62 20.84
CA ILE A 601 1.63 -20.21 20.61
C ILE A 601 2.05 -19.10 21.60
N ALA A 602 1.32 -17.98 21.64
CA ALA A 602 1.70 -16.80 22.40
C ALA A 602 1.95 -17.07 23.90
N PRO A 603 1.09 -17.83 24.63
CA PRO A 603 1.32 -18.11 26.05
C PRO A 603 2.60 -18.93 26.31
N LYS A 604 3.08 -19.66 25.30
CA LYS A 604 4.27 -20.52 25.41
C LYS A 604 5.56 -19.77 25.08
N LEU A 605 5.48 -18.74 24.25
CA LEU A 605 6.64 -17.91 23.90
C LEU A 605 6.88 -16.76 24.89
N PHE A 606 5.87 -16.42 25.71
CA PHE A 606 6.00 -15.36 26.70
C PHE A 606 7.20 -15.54 27.63
N GLY A 607 7.95 -14.46 27.85
CA GLY A 607 9.15 -14.45 28.70
C GLY A 607 10.39 -15.09 28.07
N LYS A 608 10.33 -15.56 26.82
CA LYS A 608 11.50 -16.10 26.10
C LYS A 608 12.22 -15.01 25.31
N SER A 609 13.53 -15.21 25.12
CA SER A 609 14.34 -14.28 24.34
C SER A 609 14.09 -14.45 22.85
N VAL A 610 13.71 -13.37 22.17
CA VAL A 610 13.56 -13.31 20.71
C VAL A 610 14.87 -13.60 19.96
N LEU A 611 16.02 -13.53 20.63
CA LEU A 611 17.32 -13.84 20.02
C LEU A 611 17.51 -15.34 19.72
N ALA A 612 16.70 -16.21 20.34
CA ALA A 612 16.77 -17.66 20.22
C ALA A 612 15.86 -18.20 19.09
N GLN A 613 16.02 -17.69 17.86
CA GLN A 613 15.16 -18.01 16.70
C GLN A 613 14.95 -19.53 16.53
N ASP A 614 16.04 -20.30 16.49
CA ASP A 614 16.00 -21.76 16.30
C ASP A 614 15.25 -22.49 17.42
N GLU A 615 15.44 -22.07 18.66
CA GLU A 615 14.75 -22.68 19.82
C GLU A 615 13.25 -22.36 19.80
N LEU A 616 12.87 -21.14 19.44
CA LEU A 616 11.47 -20.72 19.38
C LEU A 616 10.74 -21.36 18.20
N ASP A 617 11.38 -21.45 17.03
CA ASP A 617 10.82 -22.14 15.88
C ASP A 617 10.60 -23.63 16.19
N LYS A 618 11.63 -24.32 16.74
CA LYS A 618 11.53 -25.73 17.19
C LYS A 618 10.43 -25.94 18.21
N MET A 619 10.31 -25.06 19.19
CA MET A 619 9.23 -25.14 20.17
C MET A 619 7.85 -25.14 19.49
N MET A 620 7.65 -24.26 18.50
CA MET A 620 6.37 -24.18 17.79
C MET A 620 6.06 -25.46 17.01
N TYR A 621 6.99 -25.99 16.21
CA TYR A 621 6.69 -27.14 15.35
C TYR A 621 6.95 -28.52 15.98
N GLU A 622 7.93 -28.69 16.87
CA GLU A 622 8.24 -29.98 17.52
C GLU A 622 7.37 -30.22 18.76
N GLU A 623 7.13 -29.20 19.58
CA GLU A 623 6.47 -29.35 20.88
C GLU A 623 4.99 -28.99 20.85
N LEU A 624 4.62 -27.83 20.27
CA LEU A 624 3.24 -27.33 20.31
C LEU A 624 2.36 -27.94 19.21
N ASP A 625 2.87 -27.94 17.99
CA ASP A 625 2.22 -28.55 16.84
C ASP A 625 2.37 -30.07 16.86
N ALA A 626 3.63 -30.54 16.84
CA ALA A 626 4.03 -31.95 16.85
C ALA A 626 3.48 -32.82 15.71
N SER A 627 2.85 -32.23 14.69
CA SER A 627 2.31 -32.99 13.55
C SER A 627 3.41 -33.34 12.56
N GLN A 628 3.41 -34.60 12.12
CA GLN A 628 4.39 -35.14 11.18
C GLN A 628 3.71 -35.90 10.05
N ASN A 629 4.33 -35.84 8.88
CA ASN A 629 4.13 -36.77 7.77
C ASN A 629 5.43 -37.56 7.51
N GLU A 630 5.43 -38.42 6.48
CA GLU A 630 6.63 -39.21 6.13
C GLU A 630 7.85 -38.32 5.77
N TRP A 631 7.61 -37.07 5.34
CA TRP A 631 8.60 -36.09 4.91
C TRP A 631 9.04 -35.09 6.00
N GLY A 632 8.49 -35.14 7.22
CA GLY A 632 8.90 -34.25 8.32
C GLY A 632 7.72 -33.61 9.04
N TRP A 633 7.94 -32.43 9.62
CA TRP A 633 6.93 -31.69 10.37
C TRP A 633 5.92 -31.04 9.42
N SER A 634 4.68 -31.51 9.43
CA SER A 634 3.62 -31.04 8.52
C SER A 634 2.97 -29.74 8.99
N LYS A 635 3.08 -29.40 10.28
CA LYS A 635 2.56 -28.15 10.87
C LYS A 635 1.04 -28.00 10.73
N GLU A 636 0.33 -29.11 10.56
CA GLU A 636 -1.10 -29.15 10.23
C GLU A 636 -1.99 -28.69 11.40
N LYS A 637 -1.56 -28.94 12.64
CA LYS A 637 -2.40 -28.73 13.83
C LYS A 637 -2.50 -27.24 14.18
N LEU A 638 -1.38 -26.53 14.18
CA LEU A 638 -1.33 -25.09 14.40
C LEU A 638 -1.55 -24.31 13.09
N GLY A 639 -1.10 -24.87 11.98
CA GLY A 639 -1.04 -24.22 10.68
C GLY A 639 0.35 -23.66 10.40
N ALA A 640 0.92 -24.01 9.24
CA ALA A 640 2.20 -23.47 8.78
C ALA A 640 2.18 -21.94 8.68
N ASN A 641 1.01 -21.37 8.33
CA ASN A 641 0.75 -19.93 8.32
C ASN A 641 0.81 -19.29 9.72
N ALA A 642 0.29 -19.96 10.76
CA ALA A 642 0.39 -19.48 12.13
C ALA A 642 1.85 -19.46 12.62
N ILE A 643 2.57 -20.56 12.42
CA ILE A 643 3.97 -20.71 12.86
C ILE A 643 4.88 -19.71 12.13
N LEU A 644 4.72 -19.58 10.81
CA LEU A 644 5.62 -18.75 10.02
C LEU A 644 5.51 -17.27 10.38
N ALA A 645 4.32 -16.70 10.54
CA ALA A 645 4.23 -15.29 10.85
C ALA A 645 4.81 -14.95 12.24
N VAL A 646 4.67 -15.84 13.23
CA VAL A 646 5.34 -15.69 14.53
C VAL A 646 6.85 -15.76 14.34
N SER A 647 7.34 -16.73 13.56
CA SER A 647 8.75 -16.92 13.25
C SER A 647 9.39 -15.68 12.60
N MET A 648 8.73 -15.07 11.61
CA MET A 648 9.21 -13.87 10.92
C MET A 648 9.16 -12.62 11.82
N ALA A 649 8.11 -12.46 12.62
CA ALA A 649 7.99 -11.35 13.55
C ALA A 649 9.05 -11.43 14.67
N ILE A 650 9.36 -12.63 15.18
CA ILE A 650 10.49 -12.86 16.10
C ILE A 650 11.81 -12.45 15.45
N CYS A 651 12.03 -12.80 14.18
CA CYS A 651 13.26 -12.47 13.47
C CYS A 651 13.46 -10.94 13.36
N ARG A 652 12.39 -10.20 13.08
CA ARG A 652 12.38 -8.72 13.09
C ARG A 652 12.64 -8.14 14.47
N ALA A 653 11.97 -8.67 15.49
CA ALA A 653 12.19 -8.25 16.88
C ALA A 653 13.65 -8.48 17.30
N ALA A 654 14.23 -9.63 16.92
CA ALA A 654 15.62 -9.95 17.20
C ALA A 654 16.61 -9.02 16.49
N ALA A 655 16.32 -8.63 15.25
CA ALA A 655 17.13 -7.66 14.51
C ALA A 655 17.17 -6.31 15.23
N ALA A 656 16.01 -5.80 15.64
CA ALA A 656 15.92 -4.55 16.38
C ALA A 656 16.58 -4.63 17.77
N CYS A 657 16.42 -5.74 18.50
CA CYS A 657 17.12 -5.95 19.78
C CYS A 657 18.65 -5.88 19.64
N LYS A 658 19.18 -6.23 18.47
CA LYS A 658 20.61 -6.16 18.16
C LYS A 658 21.03 -4.84 17.49
N ASN A 659 20.11 -3.89 17.28
CA ASN A 659 20.32 -2.70 16.45
C ASN A 659 20.90 -3.06 15.07
N GLN A 660 20.39 -4.12 14.48
CA GLN A 660 20.75 -4.62 13.16
C GLN A 660 19.57 -4.48 12.22
N THR A 661 19.85 -4.34 10.93
CA THR A 661 18.82 -4.53 9.92
C THR A 661 18.43 -6.01 9.82
N LEU A 662 17.24 -6.28 9.28
CA LEU A 662 16.73 -7.65 9.16
C LEU A 662 17.66 -8.52 8.30
N TYR A 663 18.14 -8.03 7.15
CA TYR A 663 19.09 -8.76 6.31
C TYR A 663 20.42 -9.08 7.03
N GLN A 664 20.92 -8.22 7.94
CA GLN A 664 22.11 -8.50 8.75
C GLN A 664 21.84 -9.58 9.78
N ARG A 665 20.66 -9.54 10.43
CA ARG A 665 20.24 -10.56 11.38
C ARG A 665 20.10 -11.93 10.72
N ILE A 666 19.53 -11.98 9.52
CA ILE A 666 19.41 -13.22 8.73
C ILE A 666 20.80 -13.73 8.31
N ALA A 667 21.72 -12.86 7.92
CA ALA A 667 23.11 -13.24 7.63
C ALA A 667 23.79 -13.87 8.85
N GLU A 668 23.61 -13.29 10.04
CA GLU A 668 24.13 -13.85 11.28
C GLU A 668 23.55 -15.25 11.57
N LEU A 669 22.23 -15.41 11.50
CA LEU A 669 21.55 -16.70 11.70
C LEU A 669 21.99 -17.76 10.68
N SER A 670 22.23 -17.33 9.45
CA SER A 670 22.69 -18.21 8.37
C SER A 670 24.20 -18.43 8.35
N GLY A 671 24.96 -17.85 9.28
CA GLY A 671 26.41 -17.96 9.36
C GLY A 671 27.13 -17.35 8.15
N LYS A 672 26.49 -16.38 7.47
CA LYS A 672 27.03 -15.69 6.32
C LYS A 672 27.85 -14.46 6.73
N PRO A 673 28.88 -14.12 5.95
CA PRO A 673 29.70 -12.95 6.24
C PRO A 673 28.89 -11.66 6.08
N THR A 674 29.21 -10.64 6.87
CA THR A 674 28.53 -9.33 6.90
C THR A 674 29.43 -8.16 6.47
N ASP A 675 30.65 -8.45 6.02
CA ASP A 675 31.57 -7.45 5.43
C ASP A 675 31.13 -7.04 4.02
N LYS A 676 30.64 -8.00 3.24
CA LYS A 676 30.02 -7.79 1.93
C LYS A 676 28.75 -8.63 1.76
N PHE A 677 27.76 -8.01 1.15
CA PHE A 677 26.46 -8.62 0.85
C PHE A 677 26.29 -8.79 -0.65
N VAL A 678 25.51 -9.79 -1.04
CA VAL A 678 25.21 -10.06 -2.46
C VAL A 678 23.77 -9.66 -2.72
N MET A 679 23.59 -8.71 -3.64
CA MET A 679 22.28 -8.35 -4.17
C MET A 679 21.84 -9.39 -5.21
N PRO A 680 20.62 -9.90 -5.14
CA PRO A 680 20.18 -11.00 -6.00
C PRO A 680 19.87 -10.53 -7.43
N VAL A 681 20.08 -11.40 -8.42
CA VAL A 681 19.49 -11.23 -9.75
C VAL A 681 17.97 -11.43 -9.64
N PRO A 682 17.13 -10.46 -10.04
CA PRO A 682 15.69 -10.65 -10.07
C PRO A 682 15.24 -11.47 -11.29
N ALA A 683 14.47 -12.52 -11.07
CA ALA A 683 13.75 -13.26 -12.09
C ALA A 683 12.33 -12.69 -12.22
N PHE A 684 12.13 -11.81 -13.20
CA PHE A 684 10.84 -11.15 -13.40
C PHE A 684 9.92 -12.05 -14.23
N ASN A 685 8.79 -12.47 -13.66
CA ASN A 685 7.72 -13.13 -14.42
C ASN A 685 7.04 -12.11 -15.36
N VAL A 686 7.03 -12.36 -16.67
CA VAL A 686 6.55 -11.39 -17.66
C VAL A 686 5.47 -11.93 -18.62
N ILE A 687 5.40 -13.25 -18.84
CA ILE A 687 4.31 -13.90 -19.57
C ILE A 687 3.85 -15.11 -18.79
N ASN A 688 2.54 -15.19 -18.53
CA ASN A 688 1.90 -16.26 -17.79
C ASN A 688 1.22 -17.26 -18.74
N GLY A 689 1.31 -18.54 -18.42
CA GLY A 689 0.56 -19.64 -18.98
C GLY A 689 0.08 -20.58 -17.87
N GLY A 690 -0.03 -21.88 -18.15
CA GLY A 690 -0.32 -22.90 -17.14
C GLY A 690 -1.58 -22.59 -16.33
N SER A 691 -1.55 -22.84 -15.02
CA SER A 691 -2.68 -22.55 -14.13
C SER A 691 -2.83 -21.06 -13.79
N HIS A 692 -1.84 -20.23 -14.10
CA HIS A 692 -1.83 -18.77 -13.86
C HIS A 692 -2.50 -17.93 -14.95
N ALA A 693 -2.99 -18.55 -16.04
CA ALA A 693 -3.63 -17.84 -17.15
C ALA A 693 -4.76 -18.64 -17.80
N GLY A 694 -5.73 -17.94 -18.41
CA GLY A 694 -6.81 -18.56 -19.20
C GLY A 694 -6.45 -18.90 -20.65
N ASN A 695 -5.20 -18.70 -21.06
CA ASN A 695 -4.70 -18.95 -22.43
C ASN A 695 -4.38 -20.44 -22.68
N GLY A 696 -3.86 -20.78 -23.86
CA GLY A 696 -3.51 -22.15 -24.22
C GLY A 696 -2.07 -22.57 -23.91
N LEU A 697 -1.23 -21.68 -23.36
CA LEU A 697 0.15 -22.00 -23.01
C LEU A 697 0.19 -23.06 -21.89
N PRO A 698 0.93 -24.18 -22.07
CA PRO A 698 1.03 -25.21 -21.04
C PRO A 698 1.96 -24.81 -19.88
N VAL A 699 3.07 -24.13 -20.20
CA VAL A 699 4.11 -23.66 -19.26
C VAL A 699 3.58 -22.49 -18.44
N GLN A 700 3.87 -22.47 -17.13
CA GLN A 700 3.29 -21.53 -16.19
C GLN A 700 3.87 -20.11 -16.30
N GLU A 701 5.20 -19.99 -16.42
CA GLU A 701 5.85 -18.68 -16.44
C GLU A 701 7.02 -18.60 -17.41
N PHE A 702 7.14 -17.45 -18.06
CA PHE A 702 8.32 -17.04 -18.79
C PHE A 702 8.92 -15.81 -18.11
N MET A 703 10.19 -15.92 -17.73
CA MET A 703 10.89 -14.93 -16.93
C MET A 703 12.07 -14.31 -17.67
N ILE A 704 12.36 -13.06 -17.34
CA ILE A 704 13.60 -12.36 -17.74
C ILE A 704 14.51 -12.16 -16.54
N LEU A 705 15.81 -12.41 -16.75
CA LEU A 705 16.86 -12.30 -15.74
C LEU A 705 17.94 -11.33 -16.26
N PRO A 706 18.05 -10.11 -15.73
CA PRO A 706 19.05 -9.12 -16.13
C PRO A 706 20.42 -9.42 -15.50
N VAL A 707 21.01 -10.58 -15.84
CA VAL A 707 22.31 -11.03 -15.31
C VAL A 707 23.48 -10.13 -15.71
N GLY A 708 23.34 -9.34 -16.78
CA GLY A 708 24.38 -8.44 -17.28
C GLY A 708 24.29 -7.02 -16.73
N ALA A 709 23.44 -6.77 -15.73
CA ALA A 709 23.40 -5.51 -15.00
C ALA A 709 24.61 -5.36 -14.05
N ALA A 710 25.01 -4.13 -13.75
CA ALA A 710 26.12 -3.83 -12.84
C ALA A 710 25.67 -3.65 -11.38
N SER A 711 24.36 -3.51 -11.14
CA SER A 711 23.73 -3.29 -9.83
C SER A 711 22.30 -3.80 -9.85
N PHE A 712 21.71 -4.03 -8.68
CA PHE A 712 20.30 -4.36 -8.56
C PHE A 712 19.41 -3.22 -9.07
N ARG A 713 19.79 -1.96 -8.81
CA ARG A 713 19.11 -0.79 -9.38
C ARG A 713 19.05 -0.81 -10.90
N GLU A 714 20.16 -1.13 -11.57
CA GLU A 714 20.18 -1.26 -13.02
C GLU A 714 19.36 -2.49 -13.48
N ALA A 715 19.45 -3.61 -12.76
CA ALA A 715 18.68 -4.82 -13.04
C ALA A 715 17.17 -4.53 -13.06
N LEU A 716 16.66 -3.83 -12.05
CA LEU A 716 15.25 -3.44 -11.96
C LEU A 716 14.85 -2.47 -13.08
N GLN A 717 15.70 -1.50 -13.42
CA GLN A 717 15.46 -0.61 -14.56
C GLN A 717 15.32 -1.41 -15.86
N ILE A 718 16.27 -2.29 -16.15
CA ILE A 718 16.27 -3.14 -17.36
C ILE A 718 14.99 -3.98 -17.41
N GLY A 719 14.65 -4.65 -16.30
CA GLY A 719 13.44 -5.47 -16.20
C GLY A 719 12.16 -4.66 -16.48
N ALA A 720 12.03 -3.48 -15.88
CA ALA A 720 10.87 -2.60 -16.08
C ALA A 720 10.78 -2.06 -17.52
N GLU A 721 11.90 -1.71 -18.14
CA GLU A 721 11.93 -1.23 -19.54
C GLU A 721 11.53 -2.35 -20.52
N VAL A 722 12.01 -3.59 -20.30
CA VAL A 722 11.62 -4.75 -21.11
C VAL A 722 10.15 -5.09 -20.89
N TYR A 723 9.66 -5.08 -19.65
CA TYR A 723 8.26 -5.34 -19.33
C TYR A 723 7.31 -4.33 -20.02
N HIS A 724 7.61 -3.04 -19.96
CA HIS A 724 6.81 -2.03 -20.66
C HIS A 724 6.93 -2.10 -22.19
N THR A 725 8.08 -2.55 -22.71
CA THR A 725 8.26 -2.80 -24.14
C THR A 725 7.43 -4.01 -24.58
N LEU A 726 7.45 -5.09 -23.80
CA LEU A 726 6.65 -6.28 -23.99
C LEU A 726 5.15 -5.95 -23.98
N LYS A 727 4.70 -5.09 -23.04
CA LYS A 727 3.32 -4.59 -23.02
C LYS A 727 2.88 -4.02 -24.36
N LYS A 728 3.73 -3.18 -24.98
CA LYS A 728 3.43 -2.57 -26.28
C LYS A 728 3.43 -3.60 -27.40
N VAL A 729 4.38 -4.52 -27.42
CA VAL A 729 4.42 -5.61 -28.41
C VAL A 729 3.17 -6.48 -28.32
N ILE A 730 2.74 -6.83 -27.11
CA ILE A 730 1.51 -7.58 -26.87
C ILE A 730 0.28 -6.77 -27.29
N GLN A 731 0.22 -5.49 -26.94
CA GLN A 731 -0.88 -4.60 -27.34
C GLN A 731 -1.03 -4.52 -28.87
N GLU A 732 0.09 -4.40 -29.58
CA GLU A 732 0.13 -4.34 -31.04
C GLU A 732 -0.33 -5.65 -31.69
N LYS A 733 0.07 -6.80 -31.12
CA LYS A 733 -0.17 -8.13 -31.73
C LYS A 733 -1.51 -8.75 -31.32
N TYR A 734 -1.94 -8.57 -30.07
CA TYR A 734 -3.11 -9.25 -29.48
C TYR A 734 -4.20 -8.29 -28.98
N GLY A 735 -3.96 -6.97 -29.05
CA GLY A 735 -4.91 -5.94 -28.64
C GLY A 735 -4.79 -5.51 -27.18
N GLN A 736 -5.55 -4.48 -26.81
CA GLN A 736 -5.49 -3.83 -25.50
C GLN A 736 -5.74 -4.79 -24.34
N ASP A 737 -6.75 -5.65 -24.47
CA ASP A 737 -7.19 -6.56 -23.40
C ASP A 737 -6.11 -7.58 -23.01
N ALA A 738 -5.23 -7.94 -23.96
CA ALA A 738 -4.11 -8.85 -23.72
C ALA A 738 -2.99 -8.22 -22.85
N THR A 739 -3.08 -6.92 -22.56
CA THR A 739 -2.15 -6.22 -21.67
C THR A 739 -2.60 -6.17 -20.21
N ASN A 740 -3.73 -6.82 -19.89
CA ASN A 740 -4.09 -7.13 -18.53
C ASN A 740 -3.07 -8.12 -17.93
N VAL A 741 -2.96 -8.08 -16.61
CA VAL A 741 -1.96 -8.84 -15.87
C VAL A 741 -2.62 -9.94 -15.03
N GLY A 742 -1.91 -11.05 -14.83
CA GLY A 742 -2.29 -12.10 -13.89
C GLY A 742 -1.87 -11.77 -12.44
N ASP A 743 -1.99 -12.77 -11.57
CA ASP A 743 -1.75 -12.66 -10.11
C ASP A 743 -0.35 -12.11 -9.79
N GLU A 744 0.64 -12.47 -10.59
CA GLU A 744 2.04 -12.08 -10.41
C GLU A 744 2.49 -10.91 -11.28
N GLY A 745 1.54 -10.24 -11.95
CA GLY A 745 1.82 -9.07 -12.78
C GLY A 745 2.30 -9.37 -14.21
N GLY A 746 2.58 -10.63 -14.55
CA GLY A 746 2.88 -11.06 -15.93
C GLY A 746 1.68 -10.95 -16.86
N PHE A 747 1.92 -10.78 -18.17
CA PHE A 747 0.84 -10.69 -19.16
C PHE A 747 0.28 -12.07 -19.50
N ALA A 748 -1.01 -12.14 -19.84
CA ALA A 748 -1.66 -13.40 -20.24
C ALA A 748 -2.27 -13.31 -21.66
N PRO A 749 -1.47 -13.05 -22.72
CA PRO A 749 -1.97 -13.05 -24.09
C PRO A 749 -2.51 -14.42 -24.48
N ASN A 750 -3.46 -14.45 -25.41
CA ASN A 750 -4.10 -15.69 -25.89
C ASN A 750 -3.19 -16.47 -26.85
N MET A 751 -2.08 -16.96 -26.34
CA MET A 751 -1.10 -17.81 -27.02
C MET A 751 -1.38 -19.28 -26.71
N VAL A 752 -0.95 -20.17 -27.62
CA VAL A 752 -1.02 -21.63 -27.45
C VAL A 752 0.37 -22.24 -27.51
N GLU A 753 1.19 -21.79 -28.45
CA GLU A 753 2.54 -22.33 -28.66
C GLU A 753 3.57 -21.57 -27.81
N CYS A 754 4.40 -22.30 -27.06
CA CYS A 754 5.46 -21.69 -26.24
C CYS A 754 6.51 -20.92 -27.07
N ASP A 755 6.81 -21.39 -28.29
CA ASP A 755 7.70 -20.67 -29.20
C ASP A 755 7.16 -19.27 -29.52
N GLU A 756 5.85 -19.09 -29.62
CA GLU A 756 5.25 -17.78 -29.86
C GLU A 756 5.48 -16.82 -28.67
N ALA A 757 5.37 -17.33 -27.44
CA ALA A 757 5.65 -16.55 -26.24
C ALA A 757 7.13 -16.12 -26.20
N LEU A 758 8.05 -17.04 -26.52
CA LEU A 758 9.48 -16.78 -26.54
C LEU A 758 9.88 -15.81 -27.66
N GLU A 759 9.31 -15.93 -28.85
CA GLU A 759 9.55 -14.99 -29.96
C GLU A 759 9.09 -13.57 -29.61
N VAL A 760 7.89 -13.44 -29.01
CA VAL A 760 7.38 -12.13 -28.55
C VAL A 760 8.25 -11.56 -27.43
N LEU A 761 8.71 -12.39 -26.52
CA LEU A 761 9.60 -11.97 -25.43
C LEU A 761 10.97 -11.52 -25.96
N MET A 762 11.58 -12.28 -26.87
CA MET A 762 12.84 -11.91 -27.51
C MET A 762 12.71 -10.62 -28.32
N MET A 763 11.60 -10.43 -29.05
CA MET A 763 11.32 -9.17 -29.74
C MET A 763 11.25 -7.99 -28.76
N ALA A 764 10.65 -8.16 -27.59
CA ALA A 764 10.59 -7.11 -26.57
C ALA A 764 11.98 -6.79 -25.99
N ILE A 765 12.78 -7.83 -25.71
CA ILE A 765 14.16 -7.69 -25.25
C ILE A 765 15.01 -6.94 -26.28
N GLU A 766 14.92 -7.29 -27.56
CA GLU A 766 15.63 -6.60 -28.64
C GLU A 766 15.18 -5.14 -28.78
N LYS A 767 13.86 -4.89 -28.84
CA LYS A 767 13.29 -3.54 -28.96
C LYS A 767 13.65 -2.64 -27.77
N SER A 768 13.84 -3.20 -26.58
CA SER A 768 14.22 -2.45 -25.38
C SER A 768 15.70 -2.04 -25.38
N GLY A 769 16.54 -2.66 -26.23
CA GLY A 769 17.98 -2.38 -26.29
C GLY A 769 18.83 -3.20 -25.31
N HIS A 770 18.26 -4.21 -24.65
CA HIS A 770 18.90 -4.95 -23.55
C HIS A 770 19.27 -6.41 -23.86
N ALA A 771 19.26 -6.83 -25.13
CA ALA A 771 19.52 -8.22 -25.53
C ALA A 771 20.83 -8.83 -25.02
N GLY A 772 21.88 -8.03 -24.85
CA GLY A 772 23.17 -8.49 -24.31
C GLY A 772 23.22 -8.65 -22.79
N LYS A 773 22.21 -8.15 -22.05
CA LYS A 773 22.19 -8.11 -20.58
C LYS A 773 21.17 -9.05 -19.95
N ILE A 774 20.27 -9.62 -20.76
CA ILE A 774 19.14 -10.43 -20.30
C ILE A 774 19.34 -11.89 -20.70
N LYS A 775 19.00 -12.78 -19.77
CA LYS A 775 18.80 -14.21 -19.98
C LYS A 775 17.35 -14.58 -19.66
N LEU A 776 16.97 -15.79 -20.04
CA LEU A 776 15.62 -16.30 -19.80
C LEU A 776 15.61 -17.35 -18.68
N GLY A 777 14.52 -17.35 -17.95
CA GLY A 777 14.13 -18.41 -17.02
C GLY A 777 12.70 -18.84 -17.32
N THR A 778 12.31 -20.02 -16.88
CA THR A 778 10.92 -20.47 -16.99
C THR A 778 10.56 -21.34 -15.80
N ASP A 779 9.34 -21.20 -15.32
CA ASP A 779 8.67 -22.18 -14.47
C ASP A 779 7.69 -22.95 -15.36
N VAL A 780 7.99 -24.23 -15.52
CA VAL A 780 7.20 -25.14 -16.34
C VAL A 780 5.97 -25.61 -15.57
N ALA A 781 6.07 -25.83 -14.26
CA ALA A 781 5.05 -26.48 -13.43
C ALA A 781 4.51 -27.78 -14.05
N ALA A 782 5.41 -28.68 -14.47
CA ALA A 782 5.03 -29.84 -15.29
C ALA A 782 4.07 -30.82 -14.64
N SER A 783 3.99 -30.83 -13.30
CA SER A 783 3.00 -31.58 -12.52
C SER A 783 1.55 -31.29 -12.98
N GLU A 784 1.25 -30.05 -13.38
CA GLU A 784 -0.10 -29.62 -13.76
C GLU A 784 -0.62 -30.28 -15.05
N PHE A 785 0.29 -30.77 -15.89
CA PHE A 785 -0.03 -31.39 -17.17
C PHE A 785 0.57 -32.78 -17.35
N TYR A 786 0.99 -33.39 -16.25
CA TYR A 786 1.36 -34.79 -16.19
C TYR A 786 0.13 -35.69 -15.97
N ASP A 787 0.03 -36.75 -16.77
CA ASP A 787 -1.00 -37.78 -16.60
C ASP A 787 -0.38 -39.03 -15.95
N ALA A 788 -0.69 -39.24 -14.68
CA ALA A 788 -0.22 -40.39 -13.90
C ALA A 788 -0.62 -41.76 -14.47
N THR A 789 -1.67 -41.83 -15.30
CA THR A 789 -2.12 -43.08 -15.95
C THR A 789 -1.26 -43.41 -17.16
N THR A 790 -1.02 -42.42 -18.02
CA THR A 790 -0.25 -42.62 -19.25
C THR A 790 1.26 -42.43 -19.06
N LYS A 791 1.67 -41.82 -17.93
CA LYS A 791 3.04 -41.40 -17.61
C LYS A 791 3.62 -40.49 -18.68
N LYS A 792 2.82 -39.53 -19.14
CA LYS A 792 3.16 -38.57 -20.19
C LYS A 792 2.69 -37.17 -19.82
N TYR A 793 3.31 -36.19 -20.44
CA TYR A 793 3.04 -34.76 -20.29
C TYR A 793 2.24 -34.25 -21.49
N ASP A 794 1.09 -33.62 -21.27
CA ASP A 794 0.22 -33.09 -22.34
C ASP A 794 0.37 -31.58 -22.51
N LEU A 795 1.10 -31.15 -23.54
CA LEU A 795 1.31 -29.72 -23.82
C LEU A 795 0.04 -28.99 -24.32
N TYR A 796 -1.06 -29.71 -24.57
CA TYR A 796 -2.35 -29.11 -24.92
C TYR A 796 -3.45 -29.41 -23.87
N TRP A 797 -3.07 -29.68 -22.62
CA TRP A 797 -3.99 -30.09 -21.55
C TRP A 797 -5.17 -29.11 -21.32
N LYS A 798 -4.99 -27.83 -21.65
CA LYS A 798 -5.99 -26.75 -21.54
C LYS A 798 -6.87 -26.59 -22.78
N ASP A 799 -6.40 -27.05 -23.94
CA ASP A 799 -7.14 -26.93 -25.20
C ASP A 799 -8.11 -28.10 -25.33
N LYS A 800 -9.41 -27.81 -25.25
CA LYS A 800 -10.46 -28.84 -25.28
C LYS A 800 -10.46 -29.70 -26.55
N ASP A 801 -10.03 -29.13 -27.67
CA ASP A 801 -10.06 -29.78 -28.99
C ASP A 801 -8.73 -30.48 -29.31
N LYS A 802 -7.62 -30.05 -28.69
CA LYS A 802 -6.28 -30.62 -28.88
C LYS A 802 -5.77 -31.46 -27.70
N LYS A 803 -6.49 -31.52 -26.58
CA LYS A 803 -6.11 -32.32 -25.40
C LYS A 803 -5.73 -33.75 -25.79
N GLY A 804 -4.58 -34.22 -25.30
CA GLY A 804 -4.02 -35.53 -25.57
C GLY A 804 -3.37 -35.70 -26.95
N LYS A 805 -3.35 -34.66 -27.81
CA LYS A 805 -2.72 -34.74 -29.15
C LYS A 805 -1.21 -34.49 -29.13
N GLN A 806 -0.68 -33.86 -28.09
CA GLN A 806 0.75 -33.59 -27.94
C GLN A 806 1.23 -34.08 -26.58
N GLN A 807 1.21 -35.40 -26.44
CA GLN A 807 1.74 -36.10 -25.28
C GLN A 807 3.23 -36.41 -25.49
N MET A 808 4.05 -36.05 -24.51
CA MET A 808 5.48 -36.32 -24.50
C MET A 808 5.82 -37.23 -23.33
N THR A 809 6.71 -38.19 -23.55
CA THR A 809 7.41 -38.87 -22.47
C THR A 809 8.40 -37.92 -21.77
N THR A 810 8.88 -38.29 -20.60
CA THR A 810 9.95 -37.56 -19.87
C THR A 810 11.17 -37.28 -20.75
N GLU A 811 11.63 -38.27 -21.53
CA GLU A 811 12.77 -38.10 -22.44
C GLU A 811 12.48 -37.10 -23.58
N GLU A 812 11.29 -37.18 -24.17
CA GLU A 812 10.88 -36.26 -25.24
C GLU A 812 10.76 -34.82 -24.73
N LEU A 813 10.19 -34.63 -23.52
CA LEU A 813 10.05 -33.32 -22.91
C LEU A 813 11.41 -32.74 -22.48
N GLY A 814 12.32 -33.56 -21.95
CA GLY A 814 13.69 -33.13 -21.66
C GLY A 814 14.45 -32.67 -22.92
N ASN A 815 14.29 -33.40 -24.03
CA ASN A 815 14.86 -32.99 -25.32
C ASN A 815 14.20 -31.72 -25.89
N TYR A 816 12.91 -31.52 -25.63
CA TYR A 816 12.20 -30.30 -25.99
C TYR A 816 12.79 -29.06 -25.28
N PHE A 817 13.04 -29.15 -23.98
CA PHE A 817 13.70 -28.07 -23.25
C PHE A 817 15.17 -27.87 -23.64
N LYS A 818 15.91 -28.95 -23.92
CA LYS A 818 17.26 -28.83 -24.48
C LYS A 818 17.25 -28.01 -25.78
N ALA A 819 16.33 -28.28 -26.70
CA ALA A 819 16.21 -27.51 -27.93
C ALA A 819 15.89 -26.01 -27.68
N TRP A 820 15.13 -25.68 -26.63
CA TRP A 820 14.93 -24.28 -26.23
C TRP A 820 16.22 -23.60 -25.81
N THR A 821 17.09 -24.27 -25.05
CA THR A 821 18.37 -23.71 -24.60
C THR A 821 19.36 -23.50 -25.76
N GLU A 822 19.20 -24.24 -26.85
CA GLU A 822 19.99 -24.05 -28.08
C GLU A 822 19.48 -22.88 -28.92
N LYS A 823 18.18 -22.56 -28.84
CA LYS A 823 17.52 -21.51 -29.63
C LYS A 823 17.44 -20.16 -28.89
N TYR A 824 17.27 -20.18 -27.57
CA TYR A 824 17.03 -19.01 -26.73
C TYR A 824 17.99 -18.98 -25.53
N PRO A 825 18.29 -17.80 -24.95
CA PRO A 825 19.32 -17.66 -23.92
C PRO A 825 18.82 -18.06 -22.52
N PHE A 826 18.26 -19.26 -22.39
CA PHE A 826 17.85 -19.84 -21.12
C PHE A 826 19.03 -20.14 -20.22
N VAL A 827 18.91 -19.78 -18.94
CA VAL A 827 19.88 -20.08 -17.88
C VAL A 827 19.26 -20.77 -16.68
N SER A 828 17.94 -20.80 -16.58
CA SER A 828 17.22 -21.48 -15.49
C SER A 828 15.93 -22.13 -16.00
N ILE A 829 15.65 -23.35 -15.56
CA ILE A 829 14.40 -24.09 -15.80
C ILE A 829 13.93 -24.65 -14.46
N GLU A 830 12.76 -24.21 -14.05
CA GLU A 830 12.05 -24.62 -12.83
C GLU A 830 10.97 -25.64 -13.19
N ASP A 831 10.89 -26.68 -12.35
CA ASP A 831 9.96 -27.81 -12.44
C ASP A 831 9.73 -28.42 -13.83
N PRO A 832 10.79 -28.87 -14.54
CA PRO A 832 10.66 -29.43 -15.88
C PRO A 832 9.82 -30.72 -15.94
N PHE A 833 9.63 -31.42 -14.82
CA PHE A 833 8.90 -32.69 -14.74
C PHE A 833 8.00 -32.72 -13.49
N ASP A 834 7.11 -33.71 -13.45
CA ASP A 834 6.21 -33.96 -12.32
C ASP A 834 6.99 -34.10 -11.00
N GLN A 835 6.39 -33.61 -9.92
CA GLN A 835 6.96 -33.59 -8.56
C GLN A 835 7.50 -34.95 -8.06
N ASP A 836 7.12 -36.08 -8.65
CA ASP A 836 7.64 -37.41 -8.31
C ASP A 836 8.38 -38.13 -9.44
N ASP A 837 8.62 -37.49 -10.59
CA ASP A 837 9.43 -38.01 -11.70
C ASP A 837 10.95 -37.83 -11.45
N TRP A 838 11.43 -38.41 -10.34
CA TRP A 838 12.82 -38.30 -9.89
C TRP A 838 13.86 -38.73 -10.94
N ASP A 839 13.56 -39.76 -11.72
CA ASP A 839 14.46 -40.28 -12.75
C ASP A 839 14.51 -39.31 -13.94
N GLY A 840 13.40 -38.66 -14.28
CA GLY A 840 13.36 -37.56 -15.24
C GLY A 840 14.25 -36.40 -14.85
N TYR A 841 14.12 -35.94 -13.60
CA TYR A 841 14.97 -34.89 -13.04
C TYR A 841 16.46 -35.26 -13.08
N ARG A 842 16.85 -36.45 -12.61
CA ARG A 842 18.25 -36.91 -12.65
C ARG A 842 18.80 -36.98 -14.08
N SER A 843 18.03 -37.55 -15.00
CA SER A 843 18.40 -37.67 -16.41
C SER A 843 18.63 -36.30 -17.04
N PHE A 844 17.70 -35.37 -16.84
CA PHE A 844 17.78 -34.02 -17.39
C PHE A 844 18.90 -33.20 -16.76
N THR A 845 19.09 -33.30 -15.44
CA THR A 845 20.18 -32.62 -14.74
C THR A 845 21.54 -33.17 -15.16
N ALA A 846 21.68 -34.49 -15.36
CA ALA A 846 22.89 -35.07 -15.94
C ALA A 846 23.16 -34.57 -17.38
N MET A 847 22.10 -34.29 -18.15
CA MET A 847 22.21 -33.79 -19.52
C MET A 847 22.51 -32.29 -19.61
N MET A 848 21.92 -31.48 -18.72
CA MET A 848 21.84 -30.01 -18.87
C MET A 848 22.33 -29.20 -17.66
N GLY A 849 22.53 -29.81 -16.50
CA GLY A 849 22.82 -29.13 -15.23
C GLY A 849 24.10 -28.29 -15.22
N ASP A 850 25.08 -28.61 -16.07
CA ASP A 850 26.30 -27.81 -16.25
C ASP A 850 26.09 -26.54 -17.09
N LYS A 851 24.97 -26.45 -17.82
CA LYS A 851 24.67 -25.34 -18.76
C LYS A 851 23.54 -24.45 -18.27
N VAL A 852 22.55 -25.04 -17.61
CA VAL A 852 21.32 -24.40 -17.18
C VAL A 852 21.01 -24.86 -15.77
N GLN A 853 20.65 -23.90 -14.92
CA GLN A 853 20.17 -24.18 -13.57
C GLN A 853 18.86 -24.96 -13.65
N VAL A 854 18.82 -26.14 -13.03
CA VAL A 854 17.59 -26.92 -12.84
C VAL A 854 17.09 -26.62 -11.43
N VAL A 855 15.95 -25.94 -11.33
CA VAL A 855 15.35 -25.53 -10.05
C VAL A 855 14.27 -26.53 -9.68
N GLY A 856 14.31 -27.04 -8.45
CA GLY A 856 13.20 -27.80 -7.88
C GLY A 856 12.34 -26.93 -6.97
N ASP A 857 11.06 -26.82 -7.30
CA ASP A 857 10.00 -26.17 -6.52
C ASP A 857 9.05 -27.22 -5.95
N ASP A 858 8.07 -27.73 -6.71
CA ASP A 858 7.17 -28.82 -6.29
C ASP A 858 7.95 -30.10 -5.98
N LEU A 859 9.09 -30.32 -6.66
CA LEU A 859 10.01 -31.41 -6.35
C LEU A 859 10.56 -31.28 -4.92
N LEU A 860 10.86 -30.08 -4.43
CA LEU A 860 11.59 -29.93 -3.17
C LEU A 860 10.71 -29.43 -2.03
N VAL A 861 9.68 -28.64 -2.33
CA VAL A 861 8.74 -27.97 -1.41
C VAL A 861 9.44 -27.33 -0.21
N THR A 862 10.65 -26.80 -0.42
CA THR A 862 11.53 -26.28 0.63
C THR A 862 11.76 -27.26 1.81
N ASN A 863 11.59 -28.57 1.59
CA ASN A 863 11.64 -29.61 2.62
C ASN A 863 13.04 -30.27 2.71
N PRO A 864 13.72 -30.23 3.87
CA PRO A 864 15.05 -30.83 4.06
C PRO A 864 15.17 -32.32 3.69
N LYS A 865 14.15 -33.15 3.93
CA LYS A 865 14.19 -34.58 3.56
C LYS A 865 14.07 -34.78 2.05
N ARG A 866 13.22 -34.00 1.37
CA ARG A 866 13.13 -34.00 -0.10
C ARG A 866 14.43 -33.51 -0.73
N ILE A 867 15.02 -32.45 -0.18
CA ILE A 867 16.34 -31.92 -0.59
C ILE A 867 17.41 -33.00 -0.42
N ALA A 868 17.46 -33.68 0.73
CA ALA A 868 18.40 -34.77 0.97
C ALA A 868 18.23 -35.89 -0.07
N LYS A 869 16.99 -36.32 -0.36
CA LYS A 869 16.68 -37.32 -1.40
C LYS A 869 17.09 -36.86 -2.80
N ALA A 870 16.94 -35.57 -3.11
CA ALA A 870 17.36 -34.98 -4.38
C ALA A 870 18.89 -34.96 -4.55
N MET A 871 19.63 -35.01 -3.43
CA MET A 871 21.10 -35.08 -3.37
C MET A 871 21.64 -36.51 -3.21
N GLU A 872 20.78 -37.52 -3.05
CA GLU A 872 21.21 -38.91 -2.85
C GLU A 872 21.90 -39.49 -4.10
N GLY A 873 23.03 -40.16 -3.88
CA GLY A 873 23.80 -40.80 -4.94
C GLY A 873 24.78 -39.85 -5.65
N ASN A 874 25.29 -40.30 -6.79
CA ASN A 874 26.16 -39.48 -7.66
C ASN A 874 25.38 -38.64 -8.66
N GLU A 875 24.10 -38.99 -8.91
CA GLU A 875 23.22 -38.32 -9.85
C GLU A 875 22.22 -37.46 -9.07
N VAL A 876 22.48 -36.16 -9.05
CA VAL A 876 21.60 -35.19 -8.39
C VAL A 876 20.36 -34.93 -9.25
N ALA A 877 19.21 -34.74 -8.61
CA ALA A 877 17.94 -34.50 -9.31
C ALA A 877 17.84 -33.07 -9.87
N CYS A 878 18.40 -32.09 -9.19
CA CYS A 878 18.42 -30.68 -9.61
C CYS A 878 19.70 -29.99 -9.12
N THR A 879 19.88 -28.72 -9.47
CA THR A 879 21.08 -27.93 -9.12
C THR A 879 20.74 -26.67 -8.32
N ALA A 880 19.46 -26.43 -8.05
CA ALA A 880 19.01 -25.30 -7.26
C ALA A 880 17.68 -25.55 -6.56
N LEU A 881 17.51 -24.88 -5.43
CA LEU A 881 16.28 -24.85 -4.65
C LEU A 881 15.48 -23.57 -4.97
N LEU A 882 14.18 -23.70 -5.23
CA LEU A 882 13.25 -22.60 -5.06
C LEU A 882 12.85 -22.53 -3.57
N LEU A 883 13.27 -21.48 -2.88
CA LEU A 883 13.04 -21.33 -1.44
C LEU A 883 11.80 -20.49 -1.22
N LYS A 884 10.71 -21.14 -0.83
CA LYS A 884 9.46 -20.52 -0.39
C LYS A 884 9.30 -20.74 1.10
N VAL A 885 9.51 -19.69 1.89
CA VAL A 885 9.55 -19.78 3.36
C VAL A 885 8.25 -20.38 3.95
N ASN A 886 7.09 -20.14 3.32
CA ASN A 886 5.82 -20.69 3.79
C ASN A 886 5.59 -22.17 3.44
N GLN A 887 6.30 -22.72 2.45
CA GLN A 887 6.24 -24.17 2.16
C GLN A 887 6.88 -25.00 3.27
N ILE A 888 7.85 -24.43 4.00
CA ILE A 888 8.48 -25.09 5.15
C ILE A 888 7.93 -24.60 6.48
N GLY A 889 7.50 -23.34 6.58
CA GLY A 889 6.70 -22.83 7.71
C GLY A 889 7.49 -22.20 8.86
N SER A 890 8.82 -22.09 8.78
CA SER A 890 9.62 -21.33 9.76
C SER A 890 10.88 -20.74 9.13
N VAL A 891 11.40 -19.65 9.73
CA VAL A 891 12.63 -18.99 9.29
C VAL A 891 13.84 -19.92 9.48
N SER A 892 13.91 -20.63 10.61
CA SER A 892 15.03 -21.53 10.91
C SER A 892 15.12 -22.69 9.92
N GLU A 893 14.00 -23.38 9.62
CA GLU A 893 14.01 -24.47 8.64
C GLU A 893 14.29 -23.96 7.21
N ALA A 894 13.84 -22.75 6.86
CA ALA A 894 14.17 -22.13 5.58
C ALA A 894 15.67 -21.82 5.45
N ILE A 895 16.29 -21.29 6.52
CA ILE A 895 17.75 -21.07 6.58
C ILE A 895 18.50 -22.40 6.45
N GLU A 896 18.02 -23.46 7.12
CA GLU A 896 18.64 -24.78 7.04
C GLU A 896 18.54 -25.38 5.63
N ALA A 897 17.37 -25.32 5.00
CA ALA A 897 17.19 -25.74 3.61
C ALA A 897 18.14 -24.99 2.65
N CYS A 898 18.31 -23.68 2.85
CA CYS A 898 19.28 -22.88 2.09
C CYS A 898 20.72 -23.36 2.33
N LYS A 899 21.11 -23.60 3.58
CA LYS A 899 22.47 -24.06 3.95
C LYS A 899 22.78 -25.41 3.31
N MET A 900 21.87 -26.38 3.44
CA MET A 900 22.02 -27.71 2.86
C MET A 900 22.32 -27.65 1.35
N CYS A 901 21.59 -26.79 0.62
CA CYS A 901 21.80 -26.57 -0.81
C CYS A 901 23.15 -25.90 -1.09
N GLN A 902 23.46 -24.79 -0.43
CA GLN A 902 24.69 -24.03 -0.67
C GLN A 902 25.96 -24.82 -0.30
N GLU A 903 25.93 -25.63 0.76
CA GLU A 903 27.05 -26.50 1.15
C GLU A 903 27.36 -27.59 0.11
N ARG A 904 26.36 -27.96 -0.69
CA ARG A 904 26.49 -28.88 -1.83
C ARG A 904 26.72 -28.17 -3.16
N GLY A 905 26.92 -26.85 -3.14
CA GLY A 905 27.16 -26.03 -4.33
C GLY A 905 25.91 -25.76 -5.17
N TRP A 906 24.71 -26.02 -4.64
CA TRP A 906 23.47 -25.69 -5.33
C TRP A 906 23.14 -24.21 -5.22
N GLY A 907 22.46 -23.68 -6.24
CA GLY A 907 21.85 -22.36 -6.20
C GLY A 907 20.64 -22.33 -5.26
N VAL A 908 20.28 -21.14 -4.78
CA VAL A 908 19.04 -20.91 -4.04
C VAL A 908 18.37 -19.67 -4.64
N MET A 909 17.15 -19.84 -5.13
CA MET A 909 16.33 -18.74 -5.60
C MET A 909 15.23 -18.51 -4.58
N VAL A 910 15.31 -17.40 -3.84
CA VAL A 910 14.23 -17.03 -2.91
C VAL A 910 13.01 -16.64 -3.71
N SER A 911 11.84 -17.14 -3.33
CA SER A 911 10.62 -17.00 -4.12
C SER A 911 9.45 -16.46 -3.33
N HIS A 912 8.64 -15.65 -4.01
CA HIS A 912 7.30 -15.26 -3.58
C HIS A 912 6.29 -16.42 -3.68
N ARG A 913 5.02 -16.11 -3.42
CA ARG A 913 3.87 -16.93 -3.86
C ARG A 913 2.93 -16.11 -4.72
N SER A 914 2.02 -16.79 -5.42
CA SER A 914 0.98 -16.17 -6.24
C SER A 914 0.05 -15.27 -5.43
N GLY A 915 -0.34 -15.65 -4.20
CA GLY A 915 -1.03 -14.77 -3.26
C GLY A 915 -0.03 -14.11 -2.30
N GLU A 916 0.35 -12.86 -2.55
CA GLU A 916 1.29 -12.11 -1.69
C GLU A 916 0.67 -10.90 -1.01
N THR A 917 1.45 -10.35 -0.10
CA THR A 917 1.22 -9.21 0.78
C THR A 917 2.22 -8.08 0.50
N GLU A 918 2.09 -6.95 1.17
CA GLU A 918 3.06 -5.86 1.18
C GLU A 918 4.36 -6.19 1.94
N ASP A 919 4.38 -7.28 2.72
CA ASP A 919 5.49 -7.67 3.56
C ASP A 919 6.75 -7.93 2.70
N CYS A 920 7.86 -7.28 3.02
CA CYS A 920 9.10 -7.38 2.23
C CYS A 920 10.14 -8.36 2.79
N PHE A 921 9.78 -9.28 3.70
CA PHE A 921 10.69 -10.20 4.39
C PHE A 921 11.61 -10.96 3.42
N ILE A 922 11.08 -11.44 2.29
CA ILE A 922 11.86 -12.24 1.34
C ILE A 922 12.95 -11.44 0.61
N ALA A 923 12.84 -10.10 0.56
CA ALA A 923 13.91 -9.24 0.06
C ALA A 923 15.13 -9.31 1.00
N ASP A 924 14.92 -9.02 2.28
CA ASP A 924 15.94 -9.14 3.32
C ASP A 924 16.47 -10.58 3.44
N LEU A 925 15.60 -11.59 3.31
CA LEU A 925 15.98 -13.00 3.31
C LEU A 925 16.94 -13.33 2.18
N SER A 926 16.66 -12.88 0.95
CA SER A 926 17.52 -13.16 -0.21
C SER A 926 18.94 -12.59 -0.05
N VAL A 927 19.05 -11.40 0.54
CA VAL A 927 20.33 -10.73 0.81
C VAL A 927 21.04 -11.38 1.99
N GLY A 928 20.33 -11.64 3.09
CA GLY A 928 20.89 -12.24 4.30
C GLY A 928 21.39 -13.67 4.08
N LEU A 929 20.64 -14.48 3.32
CA LEU A 929 21.05 -15.83 2.91
C LEU A 929 22.18 -15.83 1.87
N ARG A 930 22.47 -14.67 1.27
CA ARG A 930 23.39 -14.53 0.14
C ARG A 930 22.98 -15.47 -0.99
N ALA A 931 21.67 -15.51 -1.28
CA ALA A 931 21.06 -16.45 -2.23
C ALA A 931 21.48 -16.16 -3.68
N GLY A 932 21.71 -14.89 -4.00
CA GLY A 932 22.16 -14.44 -5.32
C GLY A 932 21.05 -14.36 -6.37
N GLN A 933 19.85 -14.86 -6.08
CA GLN A 933 18.71 -14.88 -7.00
C GLN A 933 17.39 -14.71 -6.24
N ILE A 934 16.43 -13.99 -6.83
CA ILE A 934 15.09 -13.82 -6.27
C ILE A 934 14.02 -13.81 -7.38
N LYS A 935 12.94 -14.56 -7.20
CA LYS A 935 11.73 -14.53 -8.03
C LYS A 935 10.60 -13.90 -7.22
N ALA A 936 10.24 -12.65 -7.54
CA ALA A 936 9.21 -11.90 -6.82
C ALA A 936 8.16 -11.28 -7.75
N GLY A 937 7.90 -11.92 -8.90
CA GLY A 937 6.88 -11.51 -9.88
C GLY A 937 7.35 -10.44 -10.87
N ALA A 938 6.43 -9.89 -11.64
CA ALA A 938 6.71 -8.80 -12.58
C ALA A 938 7.10 -7.50 -11.84
N PRO A 939 7.77 -6.54 -12.50
CA PRO A 939 7.88 -5.16 -12.00
C PRO A 939 6.53 -4.41 -12.14
N CYS A 940 5.46 -5.02 -11.65
CA CYS A 940 4.07 -4.60 -11.69
C CYS A 940 3.33 -5.18 -10.48
N ARG A 941 2.35 -4.44 -9.96
CA ARG A 941 1.61 -4.71 -8.71
C ARG A 941 2.47 -4.54 -7.45
N SER A 942 1.90 -3.93 -6.41
CA SER A 942 2.67 -3.40 -5.28
C SER A 942 3.18 -4.47 -4.34
N GLU A 943 2.50 -5.61 -4.21
CA GLU A 943 2.95 -6.76 -3.44
C GLU A 943 4.24 -7.38 -4.02
N ARG A 944 4.52 -7.16 -5.32
CA ARG A 944 5.78 -7.52 -6.01
C ARG A 944 6.81 -6.42 -5.83
N ASN A 945 6.43 -5.20 -6.20
CA ASN A 945 7.29 -4.04 -6.15
C ASN A 945 7.76 -3.70 -4.72
N ALA A 946 7.03 -4.08 -3.67
CA ALA A 946 7.45 -3.92 -2.28
C ALA A 946 8.80 -4.61 -2.02
N LYS A 947 9.01 -5.81 -2.58
CA LYS A 947 10.26 -6.59 -2.43
C LYS A 947 11.38 -5.96 -3.26
N TYR A 948 11.10 -5.61 -4.50
CA TYR A 948 12.09 -4.95 -5.35
C TYR A 948 12.51 -3.58 -4.81
N ASN A 949 11.57 -2.79 -4.29
CA ASN A 949 11.87 -1.52 -3.66
C ASN A 949 12.65 -1.70 -2.36
N GLN A 950 12.37 -2.75 -1.59
CA GLN A 950 13.18 -3.07 -0.41
C GLN A 950 14.62 -3.43 -0.81
N LEU A 951 14.82 -4.19 -1.88
CA LEU A 951 16.16 -4.48 -2.40
C LEU A 951 16.90 -3.23 -2.89
N LEU A 952 16.20 -2.24 -3.46
CA LEU A 952 16.80 -0.93 -3.75
C LEU A 952 17.29 -0.22 -2.47
N ARG A 953 16.47 -0.21 -1.42
CA ARG A 953 16.83 0.40 -0.13
C ARG A 953 18.03 -0.31 0.50
N ILE A 954 18.05 -1.63 0.46
CA ILE A 954 19.17 -2.43 0.98
C ILE A 954 20.45 -2.16 0.19
N GLU A 955 20.38 -2.11 -1.15
CA GLU A 955 21.55 -1.77 -1.98
C GLU A 955 22.09 -0.37 -1.66
N GLU A 956 21.20 0.61 -1.51
CA GLU A 956 21.55 1.98 -1.13
C GLU A 956 22.20 2.06 0.25
N GLU A 957 21.63 1.38 1.26
CA GLU A 957 22.17 1.34 2.62
C GLU A 957 23.56 0.69 2.69
N LEU A 958 23.77 -0.36 1.90
CA LEU A 958 25.04 -1.09 1.87
C LEU A 958 26.15 -0.33 1.15
N GLY A 959 25.83 0.49 0.15
CA GLY A 959 26.82 1.18 -0.70
C GLY A 959 27.89 0.22 -1.24
N ASP A 960 29.16 0.52 -1.00
CA ASP A 960 30.31 -0.30 -1.47
C ASP A 960 30.37 -1.72 -0.87
N ARG A 961 29.54 -2.02 0.14
CA ARG A 961 29.41 -3.38 0.69
C ARG A 961 28.50 -4.27 -0.15
N ALA A 962 27.69 -3.71 -1.04
CA ALA A 962 26.85 -4.48 -1.96
C ALA A 962 27.63 -4.89 -3.20
N VAL A 963 27.49 -6.16 -3.59
CA VAL A 963 27.88 -6.63 -4.93
C VAL A 963 26.68 -7.30 -5.58
N TYR A 964 26.47 -7.05 -6.87
CA TYR A 964 25.45 -7.75 -7.66
C TYR A 964 25.97 -9.13 -8.06
N ALA A 965 25.10 -10.15 -7.97
CA ALA A 965 25.45 -11.57 -8.09
C ALA A 965 25.97 -12.00 -9.48
#